data_AF-A0A7W9SNU0-F1
#
_entry.id   AF-A0A7W9SNU0-F1
#
_cell.length_a   1.000
_cell.length_b   1.000
_cell.length_c   1.000
_cell.angle_alpha   90.00
_cell.angle_beta   90.00
_cell.angle_gamma   90.00
#
_symmetry.space_group_name_H-M   'P 1'
#
loop_
_entity.id
_entity.type
_entity.pdbx_description
1 polymer ?
#
loop_
_entity_poly.entity_id
_entity_poly.type
_entity_poly.pdbx_seq_one_letter_code
_entity_poly.pdbx_strand_id
1 'polypeptide(L)'
;MRVLGYVFAALASLSSVAHAQAQQPERPNILWIVSEDNSAQWLGCYGNKEAKTPRLDALAKESAVFESAYSNAPVCAVARATLLMGAYSPTMGTQHMRSRHVIPAAYKPYVSYLREQGYYCTNNAKTDYNIKGNDTALWDVSSNRAHYKNRPSGKPFFAVFNIEISHESNLFPEKVQSNRDKGLIPQIPRLDPKTLFLPPYVPDLPEMRSDWAIYHDTISAMDKQVGEKLDELERSGQAENTIVFYYADHGGPTPRGKRYLEQTGVRIPLMVRVPKKWRSLSPFMPGQRVHEPVAFVDFAPTLLSLLGQPKPAQMQGRAFLGSKRVAVQPDAHVFLYADRFDELYGMRRGITDGRYKYIRRFLPHLAAAPYSYYQLTMPGWAAWQKAWQAGTLTGYHKALWEGPQATEELFDLQTDPWELKNLAGAPSQAARLAVLRGRLKQTMLDTRDTGIIPEPMFAELAPQKAIADYPLNRTKVLDTAFLATERNVKNLPTLQKALASPDALVRYWGALGCVVLGKAALPAKASLEPLLTDSSVTNRITAAHALVVLGQRERGVAALASELEKTNNEYAAQLIANTLTHQSALEAISPAWIEKTLANPKADEYLKRLAARLQKAPPAISAITAPPAALKAPAFYKKYISANGYPIVASEKVNDYALKEAAYLVNLLLAKRPDVRDAMIASGSRMCILAYNEFTTDQPDFAWLMPKDFWDRRARGLGGSETDPLCSCAEENLLGYPGDPYAAENILIHEFAHNIHLRGMVRVDKTFDSRVKACYESAMKAGLWKGKYASTNHHEYFAEGVQSWFDNNRENDHDHNHVNTRAELIEYDPGLAALCREVFGDTVLKYTKPATRLTGHMEGYNPKDAPTFVWPERLRNIKQAP
;
A
#
# COMPACT_ATOMS: atom_id res chain seq x y z
N MET A 1 -27.91 -104.69 -44.10
CA MET A 1 -28.76 -103.66 -43.48
C MET A 1 -28.49 -102.32 -44.17
N ARG A 2 -29.55 -101.73 -44.74
CA ARG A 2 -29.67 -100.43 -45.44
C ARG A 2 -29.32 -99.25 -44.48
N VAL A 3 -28.88 -98.03 -44.82
CA VAL A 3 -28.68 -97.27 -46.07
C VAL A 3 -27.89 -95.97 -45.73
N LEU A 4 -27.09 -95.50 -46.71
CA LEU A 4 -26.55 -94.15 -47.04
C LEU A 4 -26.28 -93.07 -45.97
N GLY A 5 -25.11 -92.43 -46.12
CA GLY A 5 -24.76 -91.16 -45.50
C GLY A 5 -25.18 -89.91 -46.28
N TYR A 6 -24.91 -88.73 -45.71
CA TYR A 6 -24.90 -87.44 -46.39
C TYR A 6 -23.92 -86.46 -45.72
N VAL A 7 -23.11 -85.80 -46.55
CA VAL A 7 -22.41 -84.55 -46.31
C VAL A 7 -23.43 -83.41 -46.35
N PHE A 8 -23.43 -82.50 -45.36
CA PHE A 8 -24.18 -81.24 -45.45
C PHE A 8 -23.28 -80.04 -45.16
N ALA A 9 -23.32 -79.09 -46.11
CA ALA A 9 -22.56 -77.86 -46.16
C ALA A 9 -23.08 -76.81 -45.14
N ALA A 10 -22.15 -76.04 -44.60
CA ALA A 10 -22.41 -74.88 -43.76
C ALA A 10 -22.82 -73.66 -44.62
N LEU A 11 -23.97 -73.05 -44.30
CA LEU A 11 -24.37 -71.72 -44.77
C LEU A 11 -24.46 -70.79 -43.55
N ALA A 12 -23.45 -69.93 -43.41
CA ALA A 12 -23.43 -68.84 -42.45
C ALA A 12 -24.25 -67.67 -43.00
N SER A 13 -25.35 -67.33 -42.33
CA SER A 13 -26.09 -66.07 -42.53
C SER A 13 -25.61 -65.05 -41.50
N LEU A 14 -24.70 -64.18 -41.93
CA LEU A 14 -24.25 -63.00 -41.17
C LEU A 14 -25.36 -61.95 -41.15
N SER A 15 -26.03 -61.81 -40.00
CA SER A 15 -26.86 -60.64 -39.72
C SER A 15 -25.95 -59.48 -39.29
N SER A 16 -25.71 -58.55 -40.21
CA SER A 16 -24.96 -57.32 -39.95
C SER A 16 -25.80 -56.35 -39.11
N VAL A 17 -25.61 -56.40 -37.79
CA VAL A 17 -26.06 -55.34 -36.89
C VAL A 17 -25.14 -54.14 -37.11
N ALA A 18 -25.54 -53.24 -38.02
CA ALA A 18 -24.90 -51.95 -38.21
C ALA A 18 -24.98 -51.17 -36.89
N HIS A 19 -23.87 -51.16 -36.15
CA HIS A 19 -23.68 -50.24 -35.04
C HIS A 19 -23.62 -48.84 -35.63
N ALA A 20 -24.76 -48.13 -35.61
CA ALA A 20 -24.80 -46.70 -35.82
C ALA A 20 -23.95 -46.06 -34.71
N GLN A 21 -22.69 -45.79 -35.04
CA GLN A 21 -21.79 -45.03 -34.18
C GLN A 21 -22.39 -43.63 -34.09
N ALA A 22 -23.09 -43.35 -32.97
CA ALA A 22 -23.70 -42.05 -32.74
C ALA A 22 -22.61 -40.98 -32.91
N GLN A 23 -22.69 -40.23 -34.00
CA GLN A 23 -21.75 -39.18 -34.33
C GLN A 23 -21.79 -38.17 -33.18
N GLN A 24 -20.67 -38.01 -32.46
CA GLN A 24 -20.63 -37.06 -31.36
C GLN A 24 -21.10 -35.69 -31.87
N PRO A 25 -22.07 -35.05 -31.19
CA PRO A 25 -22.57 -33.76 -31.63
C PRO A 25 -21.40 -32.80 -31.76
N GLU A 26 -21.33 -32.11 -32.89
CA GLU A 26 -20.26 -31.18 -33.18
C GLU A 26 -20.23 -30.06 -32.12
N ARG A 27 -19.04 -29.65 -31.67
CA ARG A 27 -18.86 -28.65 -30.60
C ARG A 27 -17.90 -27.54 -31.03
N PRO A 28 -18.11 -26.30 -30.57
CA PRO A 28 -17.18 -25.21 -30.84
C PRO A 28 -15.86 -25.40 -30.08
N ASN A 29 -14.75 -24.99 -30.68
CA ASN A 29 -13.58 -24.62 -29.91
C ASN A 29 -13.87 -23.31 -29.16
N ILE A 30 -13.18 -23.09 -28.05
CA ILE A 30 -13.33 -21.85 -27.27
C ILE A 30 -11.94 -21.25 -27.02
N LEU A 31 -11.77 -19.98 -27.36
CA LEU A 31 -10.54 -19.23 -27.18
C LEU A 31 -10.80 -18.02 -26.29
N TRP A 32 -10.06 -17.89 -25.21
CA TRP A 32 -10.01 -16.71 -24.37
C TRP A 32 -8.68 -15.99 -24.60
N ILE A 33 -8.76 -14.72 -24.98
CA ILE A 33 -7.62 -13.81 -25.05
C ILE A 33 -7.82 -12.77 -23.96
N VAL A 34 -6.92 -12.73 -23.00
CA VAL A 34 -7.06 -11.96 -21.77
C VAL A 34 -5.97 -10.90 -21.71
N SER A 35 -6.31 -9.63 -21.50
CA SER A 35 -5.33 -8.61 -21.13
C SER A 35 -5.26 -8.42 -19.62
N GLU A 36 -4.06 -8.24 -19.07
CA GLU A 36 -3.86 -7.94 -17.65
C GLU A 36 -4.11 -6.46 -17.34
N ASP A 37 -4.67 -6.18 -16.16
CA ASP A 37 -4.83 -4.83 -15.60
C ASP A 37 -5.34 -3.84 -16.65
N ASN A 38 -6.58 -3.96 -17.13
CA ASN A 38 -7.15 -3.09 -18.18
C ASN A 38 -8.67 -2.85 -18.02
N SER A 39 -9.10 -1.59 -18.13
CA SER A 39 -10.52 -1.21 -18.10
C SER A 39 -11.04 -0.83 -19.49
N ALA A 40 -12.35 -0.97 -19.72
CA ALA A 40 -12.99 -0.70 -21.00
C ALA A 40 -12.62 0.68 -21.58
N GLN A 41 -12.47 1.69 -20.72
CA GLN A 41 -12.14 3.07 -21.09
C GLN A 41 -10.79 3.27 -21.78
N TRP A 42 -9.92 2.26 -21.85
CA TRP A 42 -8.62 2.35 -22.52
C TRP A 42 -8.66 1.99 -24.01
N LEU A 43 -9.79 1.48 -24.50
CA LEU A 43 -9.91 0.95 -25.86
C LEU A 43 -10.73 1.86 -26.77
N GLY A 44 -10.35 1.93 -28.05
CA GLY A 44 -11.00 2.78 -29.07
C GLY A 44 -12.48 2.42 -29.27
N CYS A 45 -12.79 1.14 -29.42
CA CYS A 45 -14.14 0.60 -29.53
C CYS A 45 -15.05 0.84 -28.29
N TYR A 46 -14.53 1.37 -27.19
CA TYR A 46 -15.32 1.82 -26.03
C TYR A 46 -15.34 3.35 -25.87
N GLY A 47 -14.87 4.08 -26.89
CA GLY A 47 -15.00 5.54 -26.99
C GLY A 47 -13.73 6.33 -26.66
N ASN A 48 -12.61 5.67 -26.36
CA ASN A 48 -11.36 6.38 -26.11
C ASN A 48 -10.73 6.88 -27.43
N LYS A 49 -10.69 8.20 -27.63
CA LYS A 49 -10.17 8.84 -28.84
C LYS A 49 -8.64 8.83 -28.94
N GLU A 50 -7.93 8.67 -27.83
CA GLU A 50 -6.47 8.66 -27.77
C GLU A 50 -5.89 7.23 -27.87
N ALA A 51 -6.74 6.22 -27.75
CA ALA A 51 -6.38 4.81 -27.90
C ALA A 51 -5.98 4.47 -29.33
N LYS A 52 -4.99 3.59 -29.48
CA LYS A 52 -4.58 3.01 -30.76
C LYS A 52 -4.73 1.49 -30.66
N THR A 53 -5.96 1.02 -30.85
CA THR A 53 -6.33 -0.40 -30.68
C THR A 53 -7.02 -0.99 -31.92
N PRO A 54 -6.43 -0.87 -33.13
CA PRO A 54 -7.10 -1.23 -34.37
C PRO A 54 -7.51 -2.71 -34.46
N ARG A 55 -6.79 -3.63 -33.79
CA ARG A 55 -7.11 -5.06 -33.83
C ARG A 55 -8.36 -5.37 -33.02
N LEU A 56 -8.48 -4.79 -31.83
CA LEU A 56 -9.68 -4.88 -31.00
C LEU A 56 -10.85 -4.09 -31.59
N ASP A 57 -10.60 -2.97 -32.25
CA ASP A 57 -11.64 -2.22 -32.96
C ASP A 57 -12.21 -3.01 -34.16
N ALA A 58 -11.37 -3.79 -34.84
CA ALA A 58 -11.83 -4.73 -35.86
C ALA A 58 -12.61 -5.91 -35.25
N LEU A 59 -12.07 -6.54 -34.19
CA LEU A 59 -12.76 -7.62 -33.48
C LEU A 59 -14.15 -7.20 -32.97
N ALA A 60 -14.29 -5.97 -32.49
CA ALA A 60 -15.55 -5.41 -32.01
C ALA A 60 -16.65 -5.42 -33.08
N LYS A 61 -16.31 -5.21 -34.35
CA LYS A 61 -17.28 -5.25 -35.47
C LYS A 61 -17.83 -6.65 -35.72
N GLU A 62 -17.08 -7.69 -35.35
CA GLU A 62 -17.46 -9.09 -35.51
C GLU A 62 -18.05 -9.71 -34.24
N SER A 63 -18.08 -8.96 -33.14
CA SER A 63 -18.40 -9.45 -31.80
C SER A 63 -19.65 -8.79 -31.22
N ALA A 64 -20.31 -9.46 -30.30
CA ALA A 64 -21.14 -8.76 -29.32
C ALA A 64 -20.21 -8.02 -28.35
N VAL A 65 -20.41 -6.72 -28.17
CA VAL A 65 -19.58 -5.87 -27.30
C VAL A 65 -20.37 -5.50 -26.05
N PHE A 66 -19.92 -5.95 -24.89
CA PHE A 66 -20.63 -5.77 -23.64
C PHE A 66 -20.21 -4.46 -22.96
N GLU A 67 -21.15 -3.54 -22.81
CA GLU A 67 -20.95 -2.24 -22.14
C GLU A 67 -20.90 -2.38 -20.62
N SER A 68 -21.55 -3.41 -20.09
CA SER A 68 -21.75 -3.65 -18.66
C SER A 68 -21.08 -4.95 -18.19
N ALA A 69 -19.78 -5.11 -18.47
CA ALA A 69 -19.01 -6.29 -18.05
C ALA A 69 -18.10 -5.99 -16.85
N TYR A 70 -18.05 -6.91 -15.87
CA TYR A 70 -17.36 -6.69 -14.59
C TYR A 70 -16.50 -7.88 -14.11
N SER A 71 -15.37 -7.60 -13.47
CA SER A 71 -14.48 -8.64 -12.90
C SER A 71 -14.90 -9.21 -11.53
N ASN A 72 -15.97 -8.68 -10.91
CA ASN A 72 -16.37 -8.87 -9.51
C ASN A 72 -15.38 -8.32 -8.46
N ALA A 73 -14.06 -8.43 -8.68
CA ALA A 73 -13.02 -7.89 -7.81
C ALA A 73 -11.95 -7.12 -8.59
N PRO A 74 -11.36 -6.06 -8.03
CA PRO A 74 -10.40 -5.20 -8.72
C PRO A 74 -8.94 -5.68 -8.55
N VAL A 75 -8.70 -7.00 -8.51
CA VAL A 75 -7.35 -7.55 -8.43
C VAL A 75 -7.29 -8.97 -8.98
N CYS A 76 -6.16 -9.32 -9.61
CA CYS A 76 -5.98 -10.53 -10.41
C CYS A 76 -6.39 -11.79 -9.65
N ALA A 77 -5.78 -12.04 -8.49
CA ALA A 77 -5.92 -13.32 -7.83
C ALA A 77 -7.36 -13.61 -7.39
N VAL A 78 -8.01 -12.58 -6.85
CA VAL A 78 -9.38 -12.67 -6.34
C VAL A 78 -10.39 -12.76 -7.49
N ALA A 79 -10.21 -11.97 -8.55
CA ALA A 79 -11.07 -12.02 -9.73
C ALA A 79 -10.95 -13.38 -10.46
N ARG A 80 -9.73 -13.88 -10.62
CA ARG A 80 -9.44 -15.16 -11.29
C ARG A 80 -9.96 -16.37 -10.52
N ALA A 81 -9.96 -16.34 -9.19
CA ALA A 81 -10.65 -17.35 -8.37
C ALA A 81 -12.15 -17.41 -8.67
N THR A 82 -12.79 -16.24 -8.79
CA THR A 82 -14.22 -16.12 -9.11
C THR A 82 -14.52 -16.66 -10.50
N LEU A 83 -13.72 -16.23 -11.48
CA LEU A 83 -13.81 -16.67 -12.86
C LEU A 83 -13.65 -18.19 -12.99
N LEU A 84 -12.65 -18.77 -12.29
CA LEU A 84 -12.33 -20.19 -12.32
C LEU A 84 -13.46 -21.06 -11.76
N MET A 85 -14.10 -20.62 -10.68
CA MET A 85 -15.07 -21.43 -9.94
C MET A 85 -16.52 -21.14 -10.31
N GLY A 86 -16.81 -20.01 -10.95
CA GLY A 86 -18.19 -19.55 -11.16
C GLY A 86 -18.91 -19.23 -9.84
N ALA A 87 -18.16 -18.91 -8.79
CA ALA A 87 -18.64 -18.60 -7.45
C ALA A 87 -17.84 -17.45 -6.87
N TYR A 88 -18.46 -16.61 -6.04
CA TYR A 88 -17.79 -15.44 -5.50
C TYR A 88 -16.68 -15.83 -4.53
N SER A 89 -15.53 -15.16 -4.59
CA SER A 89 -14.41 -15.42 -3.69
C SER A 89 -14.77 -15.31 -2.20
N PRO A 90 -15.60 -14.33 -1.76
CA PRO A 90 -16.10 -14.30 -0.39
C PRO A 90 -17.01 -15.47 0.00
N THR A 91 -17.68 -16.13 -0.95
CA THR A 91 -18.41 -17.38 -0.67
C THR A 91 -17.45 -18.51 -0.33
N MET A 92 -16.29 -18.55 -0.99
CA MET A 92 -15.30 -19.62 -0.87
C MET A 92 -14.26 -19.37 0.23
N GLY A 93 -14.13 -18.13 0.72
CA GLY A 93 -13.09 -17.74 1.66
C GLY A 93 -11.76 -17.35 1.02
N THR A 94 -11.77 -16.86 -0.22
CA THR A 94 -10.57 -16.49 -1.01
C THR A 94 -10.58 -15.04 -1.46
N GLN A 95 -11.27 -14.17 -0.73
CA GLN A 95 -11.40 -12.74 -1.03
C GLN A 95 -10.12 -11.93 -0.76
N HIS A 96 -9.20 -12.45 0.06
CA HIS A 96 -7.92 -11.81 0.36
C HIS A 96 -6.89 -12.19 -0.69
N MET A 97 -6.17 -11.22 -1.23
CA MET A 97 -5.19 -11.45 -2.30
C MET A 97 -4.04 -12.35 -1.85
N ARG A 98 -3.73 -13.35 -2.68
CA ARG A 98 -2.65 -14.35 -2.50
C ARG A 98 -2.71 -15.11 -1.16
N SER A 99 -3.90 -15.25 -0.59
CA SER A 99 -4.11 -15.96 0.68
C SER A 99 -4.03 -17.48 0.55
N ARG A 100 -4.36 -18.04 -0.62
CA ARG A 100 -4.35 -19.49 -0.94
C ARG A 100 -4.99 -20.38 0.15
N HIS A 101 -6.09 -19.92 0.73
CA HIS A 101 -6.84 -20.66 1.74
C HIS A 101 -7.49 -21.94 1.18
N VAL A 102 -7.83 -22.87 2.09
CA VAL A 102 -8.64 -24.04 1.77
C VAL A 102 -10.06 -23.58 1.40
N ILE A 103 -10.63 -24.14 0.33
CA ILE A 103 -12.01 -23.88 -0.10
C ILE A 103 -12.90 -25.10 0.16
N PRO A 104 -14.24 -24.95 0.21
CA PRO A 104 -15.12 -26.10 0.42
C PRO A 104 -14.99 -27.12 -0.72
N ALA A 105 -14.99 -28.41 -0.38
CA ALA A 105 -14.73 -29.51 -1.33
C ALA A 105 -15.75 -29.62 -2.47
N ALA A 106 -16.93 -29.01 -2.32
CA ALA A 106 -17.97 -29.00 -3.33
C ALA A 106 -17.67 -28.09 -4.54
N TYR A 107 -16.71 -27.16 -4.42
CA TYR A 107 -16.32 -26.27 -5.52
C TYR A 107 -15.30 -26.94 -6.42
N LYS A 108 -15.52 -26.82 -7.73
CA LYS A 108 -14.69 -27.44 -8.76
C LYS A 108 -14.45 -26.41 -9.88
N PRO A 109 -13.21 -26.31 -10.39
CA PRO A 109 -12.90 -25.35 -11.45
C PRO A 109 -13.61 -25.72 -12.76
N TYR A 110 -14.04 -24.71 -13.54
CA TYR A 110 -14.74 -24.92 -14.81
C TYR A 110 -13.94 -25.82 -15.78
N VAL A 111 -12.61 -25.75 -15.72
CA VAL A 111 -11.68 -26.49 -16.58
C VAL A 111 -11.86 -28.00 -16.41
N SER A 112 -12.12 -28.48 -15.19
CA SER A 112 -12.34 -29.91 -14.95
C SER A 112 -13.60 -30.41 -15.65
N TYR A 113 -14.67 -29.61 -15.67
CA TYR A 113 -15.89 -29.96 -16.40
C TYR A 113 -15.65 -30.00 -17.91
N LEU A 114 -14.86 -29.08 -18.47
CA LEU A 114 -14.50 -29.09 -19.88
C LEU A 114 -13.70 -30.35 -20.26
N ARG A 115 -12.73 -30.73 -19.42
CA ARG A 115 -11.91 -31.94 -19.63
C ARG A 115 -12.74 -33.22 -19.57
N GLU A 116 -13.70 -33.29 -18.65
CA GLU A 116 -14.67 -34.39 -18.58
C GLU A 116 -15.54 -34.49 -19.83
N GLN A 117 -15.74 -33.36 -20.53
CA GLN A 117 -16.41 -33.30 -21.83
C GLN A 117 -15.46 -33.51 -23.02
N GLY A 118 -14.21 -33.90 -22.78
CA GLY A 118 -13.23 -34.26 -23.80
C GLY A 118 -12.45 -33.10 -24.41
N TYR A 119 -12.57 -31.88 -23.86
CA TYR A 119 -11.78 -30.73 -24.32
C TYR A 119 -10.31 -30.88 -23.92
N TYR A 120 -9.43 -30.46 -24.82
CA TYR A 120 -8.04 -30.18 -24.49
C TYR A 120 -7.91 -28.75 -23.95
N CYS A 121 -7.54 -28.62 -22.68
CA CYS A 121 -7.55 -27.35 -21.95
C CYS A 121 -6.14 -26.81 -21.70
N THR A 122 -5.86 -25.61 -22.22
CA THR A 122 -4.54 -24.97 -22.10
C THR A 122 -4.59 -23.56 -21.53
N ASN A 123 -3.63 -23.20 -20.68
CA ASN A 123 -3.45 -21.84 -20.15
C ASN A 123 -2.03 -21.31 -20.38
N ASN A 124 -1.90 -20.19 -21.08
CA ASN A 124 -0.63 -19.54 -21.40
C ASN A 124 -0.58 -18.13 -20.80
N ALA A 125 0.09 -17.89 -19.68
CA ALA A 125 0.56 -18.87 -18.70
C ALA A 125 0.13 -18.53 -17.27
N LYS A 126 -0.30 -17.28 -17.03
CA LYS A 126 -0.67 -16.78 -15.71
C LYS A 126 -1.90 -17.51 -15.16
N THR A 127 -1.82 -17.90 -13.89
CA THR A 127 -2.92 -18.55 -13.15
C THR A 127 -3.46 -17.63 -12.07
N ASP A 128 -2.66 -17.36 -11.04
CA ASP A 128 -3.02 -16.58 -9.84
C ASP A 128 -4.37 -17.00 -9.25
N TYR A 129 -4.74 -18.29 -9.18
CA TYR A 129 -6.12 -18.67 -8.83
C TYR A 129 -6.51 -18.52 -7.36
N ASN A 130 -5.59 -18.04 -6.51
CA ASN A 130 -5.85 -17.70 -5.11
C ASN A 130 -6.43 -18.80 -4.22
N ILE A 131 -6.35 -20.05 -4.65
CA ILE A 131 -6.82 -21.24 -3.94
C ILE A 131 -5.62 -22.08 -3.49
N LYS A 132 -5.78 -22.85 -2.42
CA LYS A 132 -4.76 -23.84 -2.02
C LYS A 132 -4.60 -24.91 -3.11
N GLY A 133 -3.35 -25.31 -3.39
CA GLY A 133 -3.04 -26.40 -4.34
C GLY A 133 -2.01 -26.02 -5.38
N ASN A 134 -1.93 -26.80 -6.46
CA ASN A 134 -1.08 -26.51 -7.62
C ASN A 134 -1.94 -26.07 -8.81
N ASP A 135 -1.88 -24.80 -9.16
CA ASP A 135 -2.70 -24.21 -10.22
C ASP A 135 -2.44 -24.86 -11.59
N THR A 136 -1.20 -25.27 -11.89
CA THR A 136 -0.84 -25.82 -13.20
C THR A 136 -1.45 -27.20 -13.44
N ALA A 137 -1.68 -27.97 -12.37
CA ALA A 137 -2.28 -29.30 -12.42
C ALA A 137 -3.77 -29.29 -12.80
N LEU A 138 -4.43 -28.12 -12.80
CA LEU A 138 -5.83 -27.99 -13.20
C LEU A 138 -6.03 -28.16 -14.71
N TRP A 139 -4.99 -27.91 -15.49
CA TRP A 139 -4.99 -27.86 -16.95
C TRP A 139 -4.37 -29.12 -17.56
N ASP A 140 -4.62 -29.39 -18.85
CA ASP A 140 -3.82 -30.38 -19.57
C ASP A 140 -2.40 -29.84 -19.77
N VAL A 141 -2.28 -28.54 -20.10
CA VAL A 141 -0.99 -27.82 -20.13
C VAL A 141 -1.18 -26.39 -19.63
N SER A 142 -0.41 -25.98 -18.63
CA SER A 142 -0.31 -24.58 -18.18
C SER A 142 1.15 -24.14 -18.12
N SER A 143 1.59 -23.33 -19.09
CA SER A 143 2.96 -22.80 -19.18
C SER A 143 3.05 -21.73 -20.28
N ASN A 144 4.18 -21.03 -20.38
CA ASN A 144 4.48 -20.10 -21.47
C ASN A 144 4.48 -20.78 -22.86
N ARG A 145 4.50 -22.12 -22.92
CA ARG A 145 4.44 -22.91 -24.16
C ARG A 145 3.08 -23.59 -24.37
N ALA A 146 2.12 -23.39 -23.46
CA ALA A 146 0.80 -23.98 -23.58
C ALA A 146 0.09 -23.45 -24.84
N HIS A 147 -0.48 -24.36 -25.64
CA HIS A 147 -1.06 -24.00 -26.93
C HIS A 147 -2.09 -25.04 -27.39
N TYR A 148 -3.22 -24.58 -27.91
CA TYR A 148 -4.27 -25.42 -28.51
C TYR A 148 -3.85 -26.22 -29.74
N LYS A 149 -2.74 -25.87 -30.40
CA LYS A 149 -2.21 -26.60 -31.58
C LYS A 149 -1.65 -27.95 -31.20
N ASN A 150 -1.27 -28.14 -29.94
CA ASN A 150 -0.71 -29.39 -29.42
C ASN A 150 -1.79 -30.39 -28.99
N ARG A 151 -3.06 -30.13 -29.33
CA ARG A 151 -4.17 -31.01 -28.94
C ARG A 151 -4.11 -32.34 -29.70
N PRO A 152 -4.55 -33.45 -29.10
CA PRO A 152 -4.76 -34.70 -29.83
C PRO A 152 -5.73 -34.50 -31.01
N SER A 153 -5.48 -35.20 -32.12
CA SER A 153 -6.29 -35.10 -33.33
C SER A 153 -7.78 -35.31 -33.04
N GLY A 154 -8.63 -34.51 -33.67
CA GLY A 154 -10.09 -34.57 -33.53
C GLY A 154 -10.67 -34.01 -32.22
N LYS A 155 -9.86 -33.65 -31.23
CA LYS A 155 -10.38 -33.06 -29.97
C LYS A 155 -10.73 -31.57 -30.14
N PRO A 156 -11.83 -31.09 -29.53
CA PRO A 156 -12.06 -29.66 -29.37
C PRO A 156 -11.07 -29.08 -28.33
N PHE A 157 -10.80 -27.78 -28.42
CA PHE A 157 -9.93 -27.11 -27.45
C PHE A 157 -10.63 -25.99 -26.69
N PHE A 158 -10.15 -25.79 -25.46
CA PHE A 158 -10.37 -24.57 -24.69
C PHE A 158 -9.00 -24.00 -24.35
N ALA A 159 -8.71 -22.78 -24.81
CA ALA A 159 -7.40 -22.18 -24.63
C ALA A 159 -7.49 -20.76 -24.10
N VAL A 160 -6.63 -20.44 -23.14
CA VAL A 160 -6.47 -19.10 -22.58
C VAL A 160 -5.08 -18.57 -22.93
N PHE A 161 -5.00 -17.39 -23.54
CA PHE A 161 -3.78 -16.62 -23.68
C PHE A 161 -3.89 -15.35 -22.83
N ASN A 162 -3.02 -15.21 -21.84
CA ASN A 162 -2.91 -14.04 -20.97
C ASN A 162 -1.81 -13.12 -21.52
N ILE A 163 -2.16 -11.89 -21.83
CA ILE A 163 -1.33 -10.85 -22.42
C ILE A 163 -0.91 -9.88 -21.31
N GLU A 164 0.34 -9.99 -20.85
CA GLU A 164 0.81 -9.35 -19.62
C GLU A 164 1.44 -7.97 -19.80
N ILE A 165 1.54 -7.45 -21.03
CA ILE A 165 2.25 -6.18 -21.32
C ILE A 165 1.58 -4.95 -20.70
N SER A 166 0.29 -5.04 -20.32
CA SER A 166 -0.49 -3.99 -19.65
C SER A 166 -0.51 -4.12 -18.12
N HIS A 167 0.11 -5.15 -17.54
CA HIS A 167 0.17 -5.34 -16.09
C HIS A 167 0.90 -4.17 -15.39
N GLU A 168 0.51 -3.82 -14.15
CA GLU A 168 1.02 -2.66 -13.40
C GLU A 168 2.54 -2.56 -13.32
N SER A 169 3.23 -3.70 -13.25
CA SER A 169 4.69 -3.74 -13.24
C SER A 169 5.34 -3.19 -14.50
N ASN A 170 4.62 -3.11 -15.63
CA ASN A 170 5.11 -2.50 -16.87
C ASN A 170 5.19 -0.97 -16.80
N LEU A 171 4.67 -0.34 -15.74
CA LEU A 171 4.89 1.07 -15.43
C LEU A 171 6.05 1.30 -14.44
N PHE A 172 6.74 0.24 -13.99
CA PHE A 172 7.93 0.41 -13.16
C PHE A 172 9.11 0.87 -14.03
N PRO A 173 9.96 1.80 -13.57
CA PRO A 173 11.01 2.40 -14.41
C PRO A 173 11.89 1.39 -15.15
N GLU A 174 12.37 0.35 -14.44
CA GLU A 174 13.19 -0.72 -15.04
C GLU A 174 12.44 -1.51 -16.12
N LYS A 175 11.14 -1.75 -15.91
CA LYS A 175 10.32 -2.51 -16.84
C LYS A 175 9.93 -1.68 -18.07
N VAL A 176 9.64 -0.39 -17.88
CA VAL A 176 9.45 0.57 -18.97
C VAL A 176 10.68 0.59 -19.85
N GLN A 177 11.87 0.73 -19.27
CA GLN A 177 13.13 0.72 -20.02
C GLN A 177 13.33 -0.61 -20.75
N SER A 178 13.13 -1.74 -20.06
CA SER A 178 13.24 -3.07 -20.67
C SER A 178 12.29 -3.25 -21.86
N ASN A 179 11.06 -2.73 -21.78
CA ASN A 179 10.07 -2.82 -22.86
C ASN A 179 10.46 -1.91 -24.05
N ARG A 180 11.06 -0.75 -23.80
CA ARG A 180 11.63 0.13 -24.83
C ARG A 180 12.81 -0.51 -25.55
N ASP A 181 13.75 -1.09 -24.80
CA ASP A 181 14.94 -1.76 -25.36
C ASP A 181 14.55 -2.94 -26.25
N LYS A 182 13.48 -3.66 -25.88
CA LYS A 182 12.90 -4.75 -26.68
C LYS A 182 12.06 -4.27 -27.86
N GLY A 183 11.86 -2.96 -28.02
CA GLY A 183 11.00 -2.39 -29.07
C GLY A 183 9.51 -2.74 -28.91
N LEU A 184 9.06 -3.11 -27.71
CA LEU A 184 7.65 -3.44 -27.44
C LEU A 184 6.79 -2.18 -27.34
N ILE A 185 7.37 -1.10 -26.79
CA ILE A 185 6.78 0.24 -26.71
C ILE A 185 7.80 1.25 -27.26
N PRO A 186 7.38 2.45 -27.72
CA PRO A 186 8.31 3.41 -28.32
C PRO A 186 9.24 4.06 -27.28
N GLN A 187 10.42 4.48 -27.74
CA GLN A 187 11.39 5.20 -26.90
C GLN A 187 10.83 6.53 -26.37
N ILE A 188 10.09 7.23 -27.24
CA ILE A 188 9.36 8.46 -26.91
C ILE A 188 7.87 8.11 -26.95
N PRO A 189 7.09 8.43 -25.89
CA PRO A 189 5.67 8.15 -25.88
C PRO A 189 4.94 8.72 -27.10
N ARG A 190 3.97 7.98 -27.63
CA ARG A 190 3.19 8.42 -28.81
C ARG A 190 2.33 9.65 -28.50
N LEU A 191 1.74 9.68 -27.31
CA LEU A 191 0.97 10.81 -26.84
C LEU A 191 1.92 11.77 -26.12
N ASP A 192 1.85 13.06 -26.44
CA ASP A 192 2.58 14.08 -25.71
C ASP A 192 2.00 14.19 -24.28
N PRO A 193 2.79 13.89 -23.23
CA PRO A 193 2.33 13.99 -21.84
C PRO A 193 1.71 15.35 -21.51
N LYS A 194 2.15 16.43 -22.15
CA LYS A 194 1.66 17.80 -21.89
C LYS A 194 0.25 18.06 -22.39
N THR A 195 -0.21 17.33 -23.40
CA THR A 195 -1.49 17.60 -24.08
C THR A 195 -2.50 16.47 -23.96
N LEU A 196 -2.08 15.27 -23.54
CA LEU A 196 -3.01 14.16 -23.35
C LEU A 196 -4.09 14.46 -22.31
N PHE A 197 -5.24 13.82 -22.48
CA PHE A 197 -6.35 13.92 -21.55
C PHE A 197 -6.08 13.12 -20.27
N LEU A 198 -6.04 13.82 -19.13
CA LEU A 198 -6.10 13.19 -17.81
C LEU A 198 -7.53 13.28 -17.26
N PRO A 199 -8.12 12.15 -16.80
CA PRO A 199 -9.40 12.19 -16.11
C PRO A 199 -9.35 13.05 -14.83
N PRO A 200 -10.46 13.71 -14.44
CA PRO A 200 -10.48 14.67 -13.33
C PRO A 200 -10.15 14.06 -11.96
N TYR A 201 -10.28 12.74 -11.79
CA TYR A 201 -9.94 12.05 -10.54
C TYR A 201 -8.42 11.83 -10.36
N VAL A 202 -7.62 12.15 -11.38
CA VAL A 202 -6.16 11.99 -11.41
C VAL A 202 -5.51 13.34 -11.16
N PRO A 203 -4.52 13.47 -10.26
CA PRO A 203 -3.81 14.73 -10.09
C PRO A 203 -2.95 15.04 -11.32
N ASP A 204 -2.94 16.31 -11.72
CA ASP A 204 -2.15 16.79 -12.84
C ASP A 204 -0.68 16.99 -12.42
N LEU A 205 0.08 15.91 -12.43
CA LEU A 205 1.51 15.87 -12.09
C LEU A 205 2.34 15.38 -13.28
N PRO A 206 3.57 15.88 -13.49
CA PRO A 206 4.41 15.47 -14.61
C PRO A 206 4.62 13.95 -14.71
N GLU A 207 4.91 13.29 -13.58
CA GLU A 207 5.11 11.85 -13.51
C GLU A 207 3.82 11.09 -13.80
N MET A 208 2.68 11.62 -13.36
CA MET A 208 1.36 11.03 -13.65
C MET A 208 1.02 11.11 -15.14
N ARG A 209 1.28 12.26 -15.78
CA ARG A 209 1.15 12.42 -17.24
C ARG A 209 2.06 11.46 -17.99
N SER A 210 3.30 11.29 -17.52
CA SER A 210 4.26 10.35 -18.11
C SER A 210 3.75 8.91 -18.04
N ASP A 211 3.34 8.44 -16.85
CA ASP A 211 2.78 7.10 -16.67
C ASP A 211 1.54 6.87 -17.53
N TRP A 212 0.66 7.88 -17.66
CA TRP A 212 -0.53 7.80 -18.51
C TRP A 212 -0.19 7.63 -19.99
N ALA A 213 0.77 8.42 -20.50
CA ALA A 213 1.25 8.32 -21.88
C ALA A 213 1.87 6.95 -22.17
N ILE A 214 2.74 6.48 -21.27
CA ILE A 214 3.39 5.16 -21.38
C ILE A 214 2.34 4.06 -21.36
N TYR A 215 1.33 4.16 -20.49
CA TYR A 215 0.28 3.18 -20.42
C TYR A 215 -0.54 3.09 -21.72
N HIS A 216 -0.83 4.19 -22.41
CA HIS A 216 -1.43 4.17 -23.75
C HIS A 216 -0.58 3.40 -24.78
N ASP A 217 0.74 3.46 -24.67
CA ASP A 217 1.63 2.67 -25.53
C ASP A 217 1.63 1.19 -25.15
N THR A 218 1.56 0.86 -23.86
CA THR A 218 1.38 -0.54 -23.41
C THR A 218 0.06 -1.13 -23.91
N ILE A 219 -1.02 -0.34 -23.96
CA ILE A 219 -2.32 -0.75 -24.53
C ILE A 219 -2.20 -0.97 -26.04
N SER A 220 -1.45 -0.12 -26.74
CA SER A 220 -1.19 -0.30 -28.18
C SER A 220 -0.38 -1.57 -28.47
N ALA A 221 0.61 -1.87 -27.62
CA ALA A 221 1.39 -3.11 -27.68
C ALA A 221 0.53 -4.35 -27.36
N MET A 222 -0.35 -4.25 -26.38
CA MET A 222 -1.33 -5.28 -26.02
C MET A 222 -2.26 -5.60 -27.19
N ASP A 223 -2.82 -4.58 -27.84
CA ASP A 223 -3.68 -4.75 -29.02
C ASP A 223 -2.98 -5.50 -30.16
N LYS A 224 -1.71 -5.18 -30.41
CA LYS A 224 -0.88 -5.90 -31.39
C LYS A 224 -0.76 -7.38 -31.03
N GLN A 225 -0.46 -7.71 -29.78
CA GLN A 225 -0.32 -9.10 -29.31
C GLN A 225 -1.65 -9.87 -29.37
N VAL A 226 -2.78 -9.20 -29.10
CA VAL A 226 -4.12 -9.77 -29.33
C VAL A 226 -4.31 -10.08 -30.83
N GLY A 227 -3.97 -9.13 -31.70
CA GLY A 227 -4.02 -9.30 -33.15
C GLY A 227 -3.22 -10.50 -33.64
N GLU A 228 -2.02 -10.72 -33.12
CA GLU A 228 -1.16 -11.85 -33.46
C GLU A 228 -1.84 -13.20 -33.14
N LYS A 229 -2.61 -13.29 -32.04
CA LYS A 229 -3.38 -14.49 -31.68
C LYS A 229 -4.61 -14.70 -32.55
N LEU A 230 -5.29 -13.62 -32.94
CA LEU A 230 -6.41 -13.70 -33.89
C LEU A 230 -5.92 -14.16 -35.27
N ASP A 231 -4.85 -13.56 -35.79
CA ASP A 231 -4.27 -13.94 -37.08
C ASP A 231 -3.76 -15.39 -37.07
N GLU A 232 -3.22 -15.84 -35.94
CA GLU A 232 -2.82 -17.23 -35.76
C GLU A 232 -4.00 -18.20 -35.83
N LEU A 233 -5.13 -17.85 -35.20
CA LEU A 233 -6.34 -18.65 -35.24
C LEU A 233 -6.88 -18.76 -36.67
N GLU A 234 -6.89 -17.65 -37.42
CA GLU A 234 -7.27 -17.61 -38.84
C GLU A 234 -6.35 -18.47 -39.71
N ARG A 235 -5.02 -18.29 -39.61
CA ARG A 235 -4.04 -19.09 -40.35
C ARG A 235 -4.13 -20.59 -40.04
N SER A 236 -4.59 -20.96 -38.85
CA SER A 236 -4.80 -22.37 -38.48
C SER A 236 -6.08 -23.00 -39.07
N GLY A 237 -6.92 -22.22 -39.75
CA GLY A 237 -8.21 -22.67 -40.29
C GLY A 237 -9.26 -22.98 -39.23
N GLN A 238 -9.03 -22.59 -37.97
CA GLN A 238 -9.92 -22.91 -36.85
C GLN A 238 -10.93 -21.79 -36.54
N ALA A 239 -10.79 -20.61 -37.14
CA ALA A 239 -11.58 -19.42 -36.80
C ALA A 239 -13.10 -19.63 -36.89
N GLU A 240 -13.61 -20.24 -37.96
CA GLU A 240 -15.06 -20.49 -38.11
C GLU A 240 -15.61 -21.59 -37.20
N ASN A 241 -14.73 -22.39 -36.57
CA ASN A 241 -15.12 -23.36 -35.55
C ASN A 241 -14.88 -22.88 -34.11
N THR A 242 -14.44 -21.63 -33.91
CA THR A 242 -14.00 -21.16 -32.59
C THR A 242 -14.81 -19.95 -32.12
N ILE A 243 -15.39 -20.05 -30.93
CA ILE A 243 -15.94 -18.89 -30.22
C ILE A 243 -14.78 -18.18 -29.51
N VAL A 244 -14.60 -16.88 -29.77
CA VAL A 244 -13.51 -16.09 -29.19
C VAL A 244 -14.08 -15.11 -28.17
N PHE A 245 -13.51 -15.13 -26.97
CA PHE A 245 -13.73 -14.12 -25.94
C PHE A 245 -12.47 -13.27 -25.83
N TYR A 246 -12.62 -11.96 -25.94
CA TYR A 246 -11.61 -11.01 -25.47
C TYR A 246 -12.14 -10.32 -24.22
N TYR A 247 -11.35 -10.28 -23.15
CA TYR A 247 -11.67 -9.53 -21.95
C TYR A 247 -10.41 -9.14 -21.15
N ALA A 248 -10.55 -8.27 -20.15
CA ALA A 248 -9.49 -8.00 -19.19
C ALA A 248 -9.77 -8.65 -17.83
N ASP A 249 -8.74 -9.00 -17.06
CA ASP A 249 -8.92 -9.69 -15.78
C ASP A 249 -9.49 -8.79 -14.66
N HIS A 250 -9.17 -7.51 -14.69
CA HIS A 250 -9.80 -6.42 -13.93
C HIS A 250 -9.33 -5.07 -14.48
N GLY A 251 -9.67 -3.95 -13.83
CA GLY A 251 -9.27 -2.61 -14.22
C GLY A 251 -7.77 -2.31 -14.21
N GLY A 252 -7.39 -1.12 -14.68
CA GLY A 252 -6.01 -0.74 -14.99
C GLY A 252 -5.09 -0.42 -13.80
N PRO A 253 -3.78 -0.25 -14.02
CA PRO A 253 -2.82 0.08 -12.97
C PRO A 253 -2.85 1.54 -12.51
N THR A 254 -3.60 2.37 -13.23
CA THR A 254 -3.73 3.79 -12.93
C THR A 254 -4.51 4.04 -11.64
N PRO A 255 -4.38 5.24 -11.03
CA PRO A 255 -5.27 5.75 -9.99
C PRO A 255 -6.69 5.22 -10.05
N ARG A 256 -7.18 4.69 -8.93
CA ARG A 256 -8.54 4.17 -8.79
C ARG A 256 -8.90 2.99 -9.72
N GLY A 257 -7.92 2.39 -10.39
CA GLY A 257 -8.08 1.15 -11.13
C GLY A 257 -7.98 -0.06 -10.21
N LYS A 258 -6.93 -0.85 -10.36
CA LYS A 258 -6.60 -2.00 -9.51
C LYS A 258 -6.67 -1.61 -8.03
N ARG A 259 -7.33 -2.45 -7.22
CA ARG A 259 -7.62 -2.29 -5.77
C ARG A 259 -8.85 -1.43 -5.41
N TYR A 260 -9.59 -0.89 -6.39
CA TYR A 260 -10.73 0.04 -6.19
C TYR A 260 -12.03 -0.48 -6.86
N LEU A 261 -13.20 -0.28 -6.26
CA LEU A 261 -14.49 -0.81 -6.76
C LEU A 261 -15.20 0.12 -7.77
N GLU A 262 -14.62 1.28 -7.97
CA GLU A 262 -14.96 2.26 -8.98
C GLU A 262 -14.84 1.64 -10.40
N GLN A 263 -15.53 2.20 -11.38
CA GLN A 263 -15.63 1.65 -12.75
C GLN A 263 -14.26 1.38 -13.36
N THR A 264 -13.32 2.28 -13.10
CA THR A 264 -11.93 2.20 -13.53
C THR A 264 -11.22 0.92 -13.04
N GLY A 265 -11.68 0.33 -11.93
CA GLY A 265 -11.12 -0.87 -11.30
C GLY A 265 -11.87 -2.17 -11.57
N VAL A 266 -13.16 -2.13 -11.89
CA VAL A 266 -13.98 -3.35 -12.06
C VAL A 266 -14.70 -3.47 -13.40
N ARG A 267 -14.91 -2.39 -14.15
CA ARG A 267 -15.54 -2.44 -15.48
C ARG A 267 -14.49 -2.82 -16.52
N ILE A 268 -14.62 -4.01 -17.08
CA ILE A 268 -13.67 -4.59 -18.03
C ILE A 268 -14.23 -4.47 -19.47
N PRO A 269 -13.36 -4.45 -20.50
CA PRO A 269 -13.83 -4.74 -21.84
C PRO A 269 -14.26 -6.21 -21.92
N LEU A 270 -15.33 -6.49 -22.65
CA LEU A 270 -15.72 -7.85 -23.05
C LEU A 270 -16.27 -7.84 -24.48
N MET A 271 -15.64 -8.63 -25.34
CA MET A 271 -16.11 -8.89 -26.71
C MET A 271 -16.23 -10.40 -26.90
N VAL A 272 -17.37 -10.84 -27.44
CA VAL A 272 -17.57 -12.25 -27.76
C VAL A 272 -17.89 -12.40 -29.25
N ARG A 273 -16.94 -12.97 -30.00
CA ARG A 273 -17.10 -13.35 -31.41
C ARG A 273 -17.65 -14.77 -31.46
N VAL A 274 -18.92 -14.89 -31.85
CA VAL A 274 -19.51 -16.18 -32.21
C VAL A 274 -19.52 -16.28 -33.73
N PRO A 275 -18.83 -17.24 -34.37
CA PRO A 275 -18.76 -17.36 -35.82
C PRO A 275 -20.11 -17.81 -36.40
N LYS A 276 -20.27 -17.71 -37.74
CA LYS A 276 -21.55 -18.01 -38.40
C LYS A 276 -22.03 -19.44 -38.11
N LYS A 277 -21.11 -20.40 -38.09
CA LYS A 277 -21.38 -21.81 -37.77
C LYS A 277 -22.09 -22.01 -36.43
N TRP A 278 -21.75 -21.20 -35.43
CA TRP A 278 -22.24 -21.33 -34.05
C TRP A 278 -23.26 -20.25 -33.68
N ARG A 279 -23.85 -19.56 -34.67
CA ARG A 279 -24.70 -18.38 -34.43
C ARG A 279 -25.87 -18.66 -33.48
N SER A 280 -26.46 -19.85 -33.52
CA SER A 280 -27.56 -20.26 -32.65
C SER A 280 -27.21 -20.29 -31.16
N LEU A 281 -25.92 -20.30 -30.80
CA LEU A 281 -25.46 -20.26 -29.40
C LEU A 281 -25.40 -18.83 -28.83
N SER A 282 -25.67 -17.81 -29.63
CA SER A 282 -25.70 -16.41 -29.20
C SER A 282 -27.03 -15.75 -29.56
N PRO A 283 -27.70 -15.08 -28.60
CA PRO A 283 -28.81 -14.19 -28.93
C PRO A 283 -28.35 -12.85 -29.52
N PHE A 284 -27.04 -12.58 -29.52
CA PHE A 284 -26.46 -11.31 -29.93
C PHE A 284 -25.81 -11.39 -31.31
N MET A 285 -25.94 -10.29 -32.05
CA MET A 285 -25.41 -10.12 -33.41
C MET A 285 -23.98 -9.55 -33.41
N PRO A 286 -23.18 -9.79 -34.46
CA PRO A 286 -21.90 -9.11 -34.65
C PRO A 286 -22.07 -7.59 -34.63
N GLY A 287 -21.20 -6.87 -33.93
CA GLY A 287 -21.23 -5.41 -33.79
C GLY A 287 -22.28 -4.89 -32.80
N GLN A 288 -23.12 -5.75 -32.22
CA GLN A 288 -24.15 -5.33 -31.26
C GLN A 288 -23.52 -4.82 -29.96
N ARG A 289 -23.96 -3.64 -29.49
CA ARG A 289 -23.70 -3.15 -28.12
C ARG A 289 -24.69 -3.79 -27.15
N VAL A 290 -24.16 -4.49 -26.15
CA VAL A 290 -24.95 -5.24 -25.16
C VAL A 290 -24.85 -4.54 -23.80
N HIS A 291 -25.98 -4.07 -23.28
CA HIS A 291 -26.08 -3.40 -21.98
C HIS A 291 -26.43 -4.33 -20.82
N GLU A 292 -26.74 -5.60 -21.12
CA GLU A 292 -27.01 -6.62 -20.12
C GLU A 292 -25.80 -6.78 -19.16
N PRO A 293 -25.98 -6.59 -17.84
CA PRO A 293 -24.89 -6.76 -16.88
C PRO A 293 -24.37 -8.20 -16.84
N VAL A 294 -23.07 -8.36 -17.04
CA VAL A 294 -22.34 -9.63 -16.97
C VAL A 294 -21.15 -9.48 -16.05
N ALA A 295 -20.83 -10.50 -15.26
CA ALA A 295 -19.64 -10.51 -14.44
C ALA A 295 -18.87 -11.84 -14.52
N PHE A 296 -17.65 -11.89 -13.98
CA PHE A 296 -16.79 -13.08 -14.00
C PHE A 296 -17.45 -14.34 -13.44
N VAL A 297 -18.31 -14.20 -12.43
CA VAL A 297 -19.09 -15.30 -11.88
C VAL A 297 -19.96 -16.01 -12.95
N ASP A 298 -20.32 -15.31 -14.03
CA ASP A 298 -21.19 -15.79 -15.11
C ASP A 298 -20.46 -16.58 -16.21
N PHE A 299 -19.13 -16.50 -16.28
CA PHE A 299 -18.35 -17.10 -17.38
C PHE A 299 -18.32 -18.62 -17.30
N ALA A 300 -18.09 -19.19 -16.11
CA ALA A 300 -18.07 -20.64 -15.93
C ALA A 300 -19.43 -21.30 -16.26
N PRO A 301 -20.58 -20.79 -15.77
CA PRO A 301 -21.90 -21.22 -16.25
C PRO A 301 -22.08 -21.08 -17.76
N THR A 302 -21.55 -20.01 -18.34
CA THR A 302 -21.66 -19.76 -19.79
C THR A 302 -20.86 -20.78 -20.60
N LEU A 303 -19.67 -21.17 -20.16
CA LEU A 303 -18.91 -22.26 -20.79
C LEU A 303 -19.72 -23.56 -20.81
N LEU A 304 -20.30 -23.95 -19.68
CA LEU A 304 -21.12 -25.17 -19.62
C LEU A 304 -22.36 -25.08 -20.53
N SER A 305 -23.02 -23.92 -20.57
CA SER A 305 -24.16 -23.66 -21.43
C SER A 305 -23.83 -23.74 -22.92
N LEU A 306 -22.64 -23.29 -23.34
CA LEU A 306 -22.16 -23.45 -24.73
C LEU A 306 -21.98 -24.92 -25.12
N LEU A 307 -21.70 -25.79 -24.15
CA LEU A 307 -21.61 -27.24 -24.31
C LEU A 307 -22.96 -27.96 -24.13
N GLY A 308 -24.04 -27.22 -23.88
CA GLY A 308 -25.36 -27.77 -23.56
C GLY A 308 -25.48 -28.39 -22.17
N GLN A 309 -24.48 -28.22 -21.32
CA GLN A 309 -24.44 -28.76 -19.96
C GLN A 309 -25.13 -27.82 -18.97
N PRO A 310 -25.86 -28.35 -17.97
CA PRO A 310 -26.39 -27.55 -16.88
C PRO A 310 -25.26 -27.05 -15.97
N LYS A 311 -25.45 -25.89 -15.33
CA LYS A 311 -24.52 -25.43 -14.29
C LYS A 311 -24.75 -26.21 -12.97
N PRO A 312 -23.70 -26.60 -12.24
CA PRO A 312 -23.81 -27.10 -10.88
C PRO A 312 -24.45 -26.09 -9.93
N ALA A 313 -25.05 -26.57 -8.83
CA ALA A 313 -25.72 -25.72 -7.85
C ALA A 313 -24.76 -24.73 -7.16
N GLN A 314 -23.48 -25.10 -7.03
CA GLN A 314 -22.43 -24.30 -6.39
C GLN A 314 -22.00 -23.09 -7.23
N MET A 315 -22.24 -23.11 -8.55
CA MET A 315 -21.97 -21.96 -9.40
C MET A 315 -23.06 -20.89 -9.20
N GLN A 316 -22.66 -19.72 -8.70
CA GLN A 316 -23.57 -18.64 -8.32
C GLN A 316 -23.94 -17.72 -9.48
N GLY A 317 -23.18 -17.74 -10.57
CA GLY A 317 -23.47 -16.95 -11.77
C GLY A 317 -24.55 -17.58 -12.65
N ARG A 318 -24.87 -16.87 -13.74
CA ARG A 318 -25.83 -17.29 -14.77
C ARG A 318 -25.13 -17.43 -16.13
N ALA A 319 -25.64 -18.31 -16.98
CA ALA A 319 -25.16 -18.39 -18.34
C ALA A 319 -25.75 -17.24 -19.17
N PHE A 320 -24.92 -16.42 -19.83
CA PHE A 320 -25.37 -15.33 -20.70
C PHE A 320 -25.34 -15.68 -22.19
N LEU A 321 -24.76 -16.84 -22.56
CA LEU A 321 -24.76 -17.44 -23.90
C LEU A 321 -25.07 -18.95 -23.81
N GLY A 322 -25.24 -19.60 -24.96
CA GLY A 322 -25.45 -21.04 -25.09
C GLY A 322 -26.89 -21.49 -24.86
N SER A 323 -27.13 -22.79 -24.97
CA SER A 323 -28.49 -23.36 -24.97
C SER A 323 -29.15 -23.39 -23.59
N LYS A 324 -28.39 -23.14 -22.52
CA LYS A 324 -28.87 -23.01 -21.13
C LYS A 324 -28.83 -21.56 -20.64
N ARG A 325 -28.79 -20.59 -21.55
CA ARG A 325 -28.79 -19.16 -21.23
C ARG A 325 -29.97 -18.79 -20.32
N VAL A 326 -29.71 -17.90 -19.36
CA VAL A 326 -30.71 -17.29 -18.49
C VAL A 326 -30.67 -15.78 -18.69
N ALA A 327 -31.79 -15.20 -19.13
CA ALA A 327 -31.92 -13.75 -19.28
C ALA A 327 -31.77 -13.03 -17.93
N VAL A 328 -31.21 -11.82 -17.95
CA VAL A 328 -31.09 -10.99 -16.75
C VAL A 328 -32.47 -10.56 -16.25
N GLN A 329 -32.67 -10.57 -14.93
CA GLN A 329 -33.88 -10.04 -14.33
C GLN A 329 -33.79 -8.51 -14.22
N PRO A 330 -34.90 -7.75 -14.34
CA PRO A 330 -34.87 -6.29 -14.29
C PRO A 330 -34.26 -5.68 -13.02
N ASP A 331 -34.30 -6.42 -11.92
CA ASP A 331 -33.85 -5.99 -10.59
C ASP A 331 -32.49 -6.62 -10.20
N ALA A 332 -31.84 -7.30 -11.14
CA ALA A 332 -30.55 -7.95 -10.95
C ALA A 332 -29.42 -6.92 -10.83
N HIS A 333 -28.47 -7.21 -9.94
CA HIS A 333 -27.29 -6.39 -9.73
C HIS A 333 -26.04 -7.27 -9.75
N VAL A 334 -24.95 -6.72 -10.28
CA VAL A 334 -23.62 -7.33 -10.17
C VAL A 334 -23.09 -7.08 -8.77
N PHE A 335 -22.70 -8.15 -8.06
CA PHE A 335 -22.04 -8.07 -6.77
C PHE A 335 -20.53 -7.84 -6.94
N LEU A 336 -19.99 -6.85 -6.22
CA LEU A 336 -18.60 -6.42 -6.26
C LEU A 336 -17.98 -6.50 -4.86
N TYR A 337 -16.71 -6.88 -4.76
CA TYR A 337 -16.01 -6.98 -3.48
C TYR A 337 -14.51 -6.69 -3.57
N ALA A 338 -14.01 -6.11 -2.49
CA ALA A 338 -12.60 -5.81 -2.30
C ALA A 338 -12.25 -5.88 -0.81
N ASP A 339 -11.32 -6.77 -0.46
CA ASP A 339 -10.89 -7.01 0.93
C ASP A 339 -9.42 -6.61 1.08
N ARG A 340 -8.55 -7.49 1.59
CA ARG A 340 -7.11 -7.22 1.67
C ARG A 340 -6.44 -7.35 0.30
N PHE A 341 -5.71 -6.31 -0.10
CA PHE A 341 -4.84 -6.32 -1.27
C PHE A 341 -3.43 -5.95 -0.87
N ASP A 342 -2.47 -6.85 -1.13
CA ASP A 342 -1.10 -6.68 -0.67
C ASP A 342 -1.03 -6.37 0.84
N GLU A 343 -0.33 -5.30 1.22
CA GLU A 343 -0.22 -4.87 2.60
C GLU A 343 -1.54 -4.24 3.14
N LEU A 344 -2.50 -3.91 2.27
CA LEU A 344 -3.63 -3.04 2.54
C LEU A 344 -4.87 -3.81 3.03
N TYR A 345 -5.19 -3.69 4.31
CA TYR A 345 -6.48 -4.16 4.82
C TYR A 345 -7.63 -3.26 4.38
N GLY A 346 -8.70 -3.89 3.93
CA GLY A 346 -9.93 -3.26 3.49
C GLY A 346 -11.08 -4.24 3.62
N MET A 347 -12.30 -3.73 3.60
CA MET A 347 -13.49 -4.53 3.32
C MET A 347 -14.53 -3.61 2.69
N ARG A 348 -14.80 -3.85 1.41
CA ARG A 348 -15.71 -3.09 0.57
C ARG A 348 -16.63 -4.05 -0.16
N ARG A 349 -17.90 -3.68 -0.23
CA ARG A 349 -18.92 -4.41 -0.98
C ARG A 349 -19.69 -3.44 -1.83
N GLY A 350 -20.03 -3.83 -3.04
CA GLY A 350 -20.80 -2.99 -3.94
C GLY A 350 -21.80 -3.79 -4.77
N ILE A 351 -22.82 -3.08 -5.24
CA ILE A 351 -23.76 -3.57 -6.24
C ILE A 351 -23.95 -2.53 -7.34
N THR A 352 -24.10 -2.98 -8.58
CA THR A 352 -24.38 -2.12 -9.74
C THR A 352 -25.34 -2.79 -10.71
N ASP A 353 -26.26 -2.00 -11.27
CA ASP A 353 -27.14 -2.39 -12.39
C ASP A 353 -26.59 -1.91 -13.76
N GLY A 354 -25.45 -1.22 -13.77
CA GLY A 354 -24.87 -0.59 -14.96
C GLY A 354 -25.07 0.93 -15.04
N ARG A 355 -26.06 1.48 -14.31
CA ARG A 355 -26.27 2.92 -14.18
C ARG A 355 -25.99 3.39 -12.75
N TYR A 356 -26.63 2.81 -11.75
CA TYR A 356 -26.40 3.14 -10.36
C TYR A 356 -25.41 2.16 -9.75
N LYS A 357 -24.43 2.71 -9.03
CA LYS A 357 -23.49 1.91 -8.24
C LYS A 357 -23.56 2.34 -6.78
N TYR A 358 -23.77 1.36 -5.91
CA TYR A 358 -23.69 1.54 -4.46
C TYR A 358 -22.47 0.78 -3.93
N ILE A 359 -21.67 1.45 -3.10
CA ILE A 359 -20.50 0.87 -2.42
C ILE A 359 -20.65 1.13 -0.92
N ARG A 360 -20.37 0.11 -0.11
CA ARG A 360 -20.26 0.21 1.35
C ARG A 360 -18.85 -0.15 1.80
N ARG A 361 -18.26 0.70 2.65
CA ARG A 361 -17.00 0.48 3.35
C ARG A 361 -17.26 -0.02 4.76
N PHE A 362 -16.68 -1.16 5.11
CA PHE A 362 -16.76 -1.73 6.46
C PHE A 362 -15.56 -1.34 7.35
N LEU A 363 -14.53 -0.74 6.76
CA LEU A 363 -13.41 -0.13 7.49
C LEU A 363 -13.32 1.38 7.17
N PRO A 364 -14.38 2.16 7.40
CA PRO A 364 -14.43 3.55 6.93
C PRO A 364 -13.47 4.45 7.71
N HIS A 365 -12.94 4.02 8.85
CA HIS A 365 -11.96 4.79 9.64
C HIS A 365 -10.58 4.89 8.96
N LEU A 366 -10.31 4.05 7.94
CA LEU A 366 -9.07 4.08 7.16
C LEU A 366 -9.18 5.00 5.94
N ALA A 367 -8.04 5.51 5.47
CA ALA A 367 -7.92 6.18 4.18
C ALA A 367 -8.22 5.23 3.00
N ALA A 368 -8.56 5.77 1.83
CA ALA A 368 -8.84 4.97 0.64
C ALA A 368 -7.57 4.48 -0.07
N ALA A 369 -6.46 5.21 0.03
CA ALA A 369 -5.15 4.84 -0.50
C ALA A 369 -4.09 4.71 0.60
N PRO A 370 -4.17 3.66 1.43
CA PRO A 370 -3.06 3.33 2.31
C PRO A 370 -1.82 2.95 1.47
N TYR A 371 -0.65 3.07 2.08
CA TYR A 371 0.62 2.80 1.41
C TYR A 371 0.74 1.33 0.96
N SER A 372 0.87 1.09 -0.34
CA SER A 372 1.31 -0.19 -0.90
C SER A 372 2.67 -0.02 -1.55
N TYR A 373 3.64 -0.84 -1.14
CA TYR A 373 5.00 -0.80 -1.67
C TYR A 373 5.04 -1.03 -3.19
N TYR A 374 4.28 -2.02 -3.65
CA TYR A 374 4.25 -2.40 -5.05
C TYR A 374 3.67 -1.29 -5.92
N GLN A 375 2.55 -0.69 -5.50
CA GLN A 375 1.93 0.44 -6.19
C GLN A 375 2.84 1.68 -6.23
N LEU A 376 3.54 1.99 -5.14
CA LEU A 376 4.41 3.16 -5.04
C LEU A 376 5.76 3.00 -5.77
N THR A 377 5.98 1.85 -6.42
CA THR A 377 7.08 1.69 -7.39
C THR A 377 6.80 2.44 -8.70
N MET A 378 5.53 2.78 -8.98
CA MET A 378 5.16 3.62 -10.12
C MET A 378 5.45 5.11 -9.84
N PRO A 379 6.16 5.82 -10.74
CA PRO A 379 6.50 7.23 -10.55
C PRO A 379 5.32 8.15 -10.26
N GLY A 380 4.20 7.99 -10.97
CA GLY A 380 3.00 8.80 -10.78
C GLY A 380 2.37 8.64 -9.40
N TRP A 381 2.35 7.42 -8.85
CA TRP A 381 1.86 7.16 -7.49
C TRP A 381 2.80 7.74 -6.42
N ALA A 382 4.11 7.60 -6.60
CA ALA A 382 5.10 8.20 -5.71
C ALA A 382 5.00 9.74 -5.71
N ALA A 383 4.84 10.35 -6.89
CA ALA A 383 4.64 11.79 -7.03
C ALA A 383 3.34 12.27 -6.38
N TRP A 384 2.24 11.51 -6.53
CA TRP A 384 0.98 11.82 -5.88
C TRP A 384 1.09 11.78 -4.35
N GLN A 385 1.73 10.76 -3.79
CA GLN A 385 1.99 10.68 -2.35
C GLN A 385 2.85 11.85 -1.87
N LYS A 386 3.91 12.22 -2.62
CA LYS A 386 4.77 13.36 -2.29
C LYS A 386 4.01 14.68 -2.32
N ALA A 387 3.15 14.89 -3.31
CA ALA A 387 2.30 16.08 -3.41
C ALA A 387 1.29 16.15 -2.25
N TRP A 388 0.72 15.01 -1.85
CA TRP A 388 -0.14 14.92 -0.67
C TRP A 388 0.62 15.31 0.60
N GLN A 389 1.80 14.74 0.83
CA GLN A 389 2.68 15.06 1.96
C GLN A 389 3.19 16.50 1.97
N ALA A 390 3.23 17.15 0.81
CA ALA A 390 3.56 18.57 0.68
C ALA A 390 2.34 19.49 0.88
N GLY A 391 1.14 18.94 1.11
CA GLY A 391 -0.09 19.71 1.31
C GLY A 391 -0.59 20.43 0.06
N THR A 392 -0.10 20.10 -1.15
CA THR A 392 -0.41 20.85 -2.38
C THR A 392 -1.67 20.37 -3.10
N LEU A 393 -2.25 19.24 -2.66
CA LEU A 393 -3.45 18.66 -3.25
C LEU A 393 -4.73 19.23 -2.64
N THR A 394 -5.80 19.23 -3.42
CA THR A 394 -7.13 19.65 -2.97
C THR A 394 -8.22 18.66 -3.40
N GLY A 395 -9.41 18.82 -2.83
CA GLY A 395 -10.60 18.05 -3.20
C GLY A 395 -10.37 16.54 -3.20
N TYR A 396 -10.78 15.90 -4.29
CA TYR A 396 -10.70 14.45 -4.46
C TYR A 396 -9.26 13.91 -4.38
N HIS A 397 -8.27 14.63 -4.93
CA HIS A 397 -6.88 14.17 -4.97
C HIS A 397 -6.25 14.07 -3.58
N LYS A 398 -6.67 14.95 -2.67
CA LYS A 398 -6.29 14.93 -1.26
C LYS A 398 -7.07 13.88 -0.47
N ALA A 399 -8.40 13.86 -0.64
CA ALA A 399 -9.30 13.04 0.18
C ALA A 399 -9.01 11.54 0.15
N LEU A 400 -8.44 11.02 -0.94
CA LEU A 400 -8.06 9.60 -1.07
C LEU A 400 -7.03 9.14 -0.02
N TRP A 401 -6.14 10.03 0.41
CA TRP A 401 -5.07 9.76 1.37
C TRP A 401 -5.47 9.98 2.83
N GLU A 402 -6.66 10.55 3.06
CA GLU A 402 -7.08 10.98 4.39
C GLU A 402 -8.15 10.06 4.96
N GLY A 403 -8.02 9.70 6.23
CA GLY A 403 -9.10 9.10 7.00
C GLY A 403 -9.89 10.18 7.74
N PRO A 404 -11.19 9.97 8.04
CA PRO A 404 -11.93 8.74 7.83
C PRO A 404 -12.90 8.86 6.61
N GLN A 405 -12.92 7.86 5.72
CA GLN A 405 -13.69 7.83 4.45
C GLN A 405 -15.21 7.71 4.62
N ALA A 406 -16.02 7.99 3.58
CA ALA A 406 -17.46 7.76 3.66
C ALA A 406 -17.80 6.27 3.87
N THR A 407 -18.75 5.95 4.75
CA THR A 407 -19.24 4.56 4.93
C THR A 407 -19.99 4.09 3.70
N GLU A 408 -20.74 4.97 3.06
CA GLU A 408 -21.62 4.67 1.95
C GLU A 408 -21.38 5.63 0.80
N GLU A 409 -21.32 5.07 -0.41
CA GLU A 409 -21.12 5.79 -1.65
C GLU A 409 -22.19 5.36 -2.65
N LEU A 410 -22.84 6.33 -3.29
CA LEU A 410 -23.85 6.11 -4.32
C LEU A 410 -23.53 6.98 -5.53
N PHE A 411 -23.42 6.39 -6.72
CA PHE A 411 -23.09 7.11 -7.95
C PHE A 411 -24.15 6.85 -9.03
N ASP A 412 -24.48 7.88 -9.82
CA ASP A 412 -25.21 7.77 -11.08
C ASP A 412 -24.19 7.87 -12.23
N LEU A 413 -23.76 6.71 -12.72
CA LEU A 413 -22.67 6.56 -13.69
C LEU A 413 -22.98 7.19 -15.05
N GLN A 414 -24.25 7.49 -15.33
CA GLN A 414 -24.65 8.18 -16.54
C GLN A 414 -24.29 9.67 -16.49
N THR A 415 -24.49 10.31 -15.33
CA THR A 415 -24.21 11.74 -15.13
C THR A 415 -22.84 12.01 -14.53
N ASP A 416 -22.26 11.00 -13.87
CA ASP A 416 -20.96 11.04 -13.21
C ASP A 416 -20.16 9.77 -13.56
N PRO A 417 -19.66 9.66 -14.80
CA PRO A 417 -18.95 8.47 -15.27
C PRO A 417 -17.63 8.24 -14.53
N TRP A 418 -17.14 9.28 -13.84
CA TRP A 418 -15.92 9.24 -13.04
C TRP A 418 -16.20 9.08 -11.55
N GLU A 419 -17.41 8.84 -11.09
CA GLU A 419 -17.72 8.54 -9.68
C GLU A 419 -17.10 9.55 -8.70
N LEU A 420 -17.16 10.85 -9.03
CA LEU A 420 -16.63 11.93 -8.21
C LEU A 420 -17.67 12.54 -7.25
N LYS A 421 -18.96 12.33 -7.53
CA LYS A 421 -20.07 12.89 -6.76
C LYS A 421 -20.81 11.80 -6.00
N ASN A 422 -20.42 11.60 -4.74
CA ASN A 422 -21.15 10.71 -3.84
C ASN A 422 -22.55 11.27 -3.50
N LEU A 423 -23.58 10.55 -3.92
CA LEU A 423 -25.00 10.88 -3.74
C LEU A 423 -25.61 10.29 -2.46
N ALA A 424 -24.88 9.52 -1.67
CA ALA A 424 -25.43 8.84 -0.49
C ALA A 424 -25.99 9.81 0.57
N GLY A 425 -25.42 11.02 0.66
CA GLY A 425 -25.92 12.07 1.55
C GLY A 425 -27.08 12.91 0.99
N ALA A 426 -27.44 12.75 -0.29
CA ALA A 426 -28.46 13.58 -0.93
C ALA A 426 -29.87 13.15 -0.50
N PRO A 427 -30.71 14.04 0.07
CA PRO A 427 -32.07 13.70 0.49
C PRO A 427 -32.94 13.10 -0.63
N SER A 428 -32.76 13.58 -1.87
CA SER A 428 -33.45 13.08 -3.06
C SER A 428 -33.10 11.64 -3.42
N GLN A 429 -32.05 11.07 -2.83
CA GLN A 429 -31.55 9.72 -3.10
C GLN A 429 -31.78 8.76 -1.93
N ALA A 430 -32.37 9.23 -0.83
CA ALA A 430 -32.54 8.45 0.40
C ALA A 430 -33.29 7.12 0.19
N ALA A 431 -34.39 7.14 -0.60
CA ALA A 431 -35.16 5.94 -0.91
C ALA A 431 -34.35 4.91 -1.71
N ARG A 432 -33.60 5.37 -2.74
CA ARG A 432 -32.74 4.52 -3.55
C ARG A 432 -31.61 3.92 -2.73
N LEU A 433 -30.96 4.75 -1.91
CA LEU A 433 -29.91 4.29 -1.00
C LEU A 433 -30.42 3.21 -0.04
N ALA A 434 -31.62 3.37 0.52
CA ALA A 434 -32.21 2.39 1.41
C ALA A 434 -32.46 1.03 0.72
N VAL A 435 -32.99 1.06 -0.52
CA VAL A 435 -33.20 -0.15 -1.33
C VAL A 435 -31.87 -0.85 -1.63
N LEU A 436 -30.87 -0.11 -2.11
CA LEU A 436 -29.56 -0.69 -2.47
C LEU A 436 -28.80 -1.20 -1.25
N ARG A 437 -28.89 -0.52 -0.10
CA ARG A 437 -28.35 -1.00 1.18
C ARG A 437 -28.99 -2.32 1.59
N GLY A 438 -30.32 -2.41 1.53
CA GLY A 438 -31.07 -3.63 1.83
C GLY A 438 -30.69 -4.78 0.90
N ARG A 439 -30.60 -4.50 -0.42
CA ARG A 439 -30.18 -5.47 -1.42
C ARG A 439 -28.76 -5.97 -1.16
N LEU A 440 -27.80 -5.07 -0.91
CA LEU A 440 -26.42 -5.45 -0.64
C LEU A 440 -26.33 -6.40 0.57
N LYS A 441 -27.03 -6.06 1.65
CA LYS A 441 -27.07 -6.88 2.86
C LYS A 441 -27.66 -8.27 2.58
N GLN A 442 -28.77 -8.33 1.84
CA GLN A 442 -29.38 -9.60 1.45
C GLN A 442 -28.43 -10.43 0.58
N THR A 443 -27.77 -9.81 -0.41
CA THR A 443 -26.78 -10.47 -1.26
C THR A 443 -25.63 -11.05 -0.44
N MET A 444 -25.12 -10.33 0.58
CA MET A 444 -24.09 -10.87 1.48
C MET A 444 -24.58 -12.09 2.27
N LEU A 445 -25.85 -12.14 2.68
CA LEU A 445 -26.44 -13.30 3.35
C LEU A 445 -26.59 -14.48 2.39
N ASP A 446 -27.17 -14.25 1.21
CA ASP A 446 -27.44 -15.28 0.20
C ASP A 446 -26.13 -15.91 -0.31
N THR A 447 -25.10 -15.09 -0.46
CA THR A 447 -23.76 -15.54 -0.88
C THR A 447 -22.94 -16.10 0.26
N ARG A 448 -23.44 -16.05 1.51
CA ARG A 448 -22.71 -16.49 2.72
C ARG A 448 -21.34 -15.82 2.85
N ASP A 449 -21.28 -14.53 2.53
CA ASP A 449 -20.05 -13.72 2.46
C ASP A 449 -19.16 -13.86 3.70
N THR A 450 -17.99 -14.46 3.52
CA THR A 450 -17.02 -14.71 4.59
C THR A 450 -16.16 -13.48 4.93
N GLY A 451 -16.24 -12.39 4.18
CA GLY A 451 -15.45 -11.19 4.51
C GLY A 451 -15.90 -10.48 5.78
N ILE A 452 -17.07 -10.84 6.34
CA ILE A 452 -17.45 -10.42 7.70
C ILE A 452 -16.55 -11.02 8.80
N ILE A 453 -15.67 -11.95 8.43
CA ILE A 453 -14.64 -12.53 9.27
C ILE A 453 -13.31 -11.83 8.91
N PRO A 454 -12.65 -11.14 9.84
CA PRO A 454 -11.35 -10.54 9.56
C PRO A 454 -10.29 -11.62 9.32
N GLU A 455 -9.41 -11.42 8.34
CA GLU A 455 -8.43 -12.42 7.86
C GLU A 455 -7.59 -13.07 8.98
N PRO A 456 -7.08 -12.35 10.00
CA PRO A 456 -6.29 -13.01 11.04
C PRO A 456 -7.09 -14.05 11.84
N MET A 457 -8.42 -13.96 11.88
CA MET A 457 -9.28 -14.98 12.50
C MET A 457 -9.43 -16.24 11.66
N PHE A 458 -9.01 -16.28 10.39
CA PHE A 458 -9.16 -17.47 9.54
C PHE A 458 -8.38 -18.65 10.12
N ALA A 459 -7.15 -18.40 10.56
CA ALA A 459 -6.32 -19.42 11.21
C ALA A 459 -6.85 -19.81 12.59
N GLU A 460 -7.55 -18.91 13.29
CA GLU A 460 -8.15 -19.19 14.61
C GLU A 460 -9.40 -20.07 14.50
N LEU A 461 -10.25 -19.77 13.52
CA LEU A 461 -11.59 -20.37 13.38
C LEU A 461 -11.60 -21.61 12.49
N ALA A 462 -10.72 -21.68 11.49
CA ALA A 462 -10.69 -22.77 10.50
C ALA A 462 -9.26 -23.10 10.02
N PRO A 463 -8.32 -23.48 10.91
CA PRO A 463 -6.91 -23.69 10.54
C PRO A 463 -6.69 -24.78 9.48
N GLN A 464 -7.58 -25.78 9.41
CA GLN A 464 -7.48 -26.93 8.51
C GLN A 464 -8.70 -27.14 7.62
N LYS A 465 -9.68 -26.23 7.68
CA LYS A 465 -10.96 -26.33 6.96
C LYS A 465 -11.20 -25.05 6.17
N ALA A 466 -12.14 -25.07 5.25
CA ALA A 466 -12.56 -23.84 4.60
C ALA A 466 -13.28 -22.94 5.61
N ILE A 467 -12.92 -21.66 5.64
CA ILE A 467 -13.58 -20.69 6.53
C ILE A 467 -15.09 -20.58 6.23
N ALA A 468 -15.50 -20.84 5.00
CA ALA A 468 -16.90 -20.84 4.57
C ALA A 468 -17.76 -21.91 5.28
N ASP A 469 -17.11 -22.97 5.78
CA ASP A 469 -17.74 -24.06 6.52
C ASP A 469 -17.80 -23.79 8.04
N TYR A 470 -17.17 -22.70 8.53
CA TYR A 470 -17.26 -22.32 9.93
C TYR A 470 -18.71 -22.00 10.33
N PRO A 471 -19.23 -22.59 11.42
CA PRO A 471 -20.59 -22.34 11.89
C PRO A 471 -20.69 -20.91 12.43
N LEU A 472 -21.48 -20.09 11.75
CA LEU A 472 -21.64 -18.67 12.05
C LEU A 472 -23.11 -18.28 12.06
N ASN A 473 -23.52 -17.53 13.09
CA ASN A 473 -24.77 -16.77 13.05
C ASN A 473 -24.59 -15.55 12.14
N ARG A 474 -24.64 -15.77 10.82
CA ARG A 474 -24.34 -14.76 9.79
C ARG A 474 -25.20 -13.51 9.94
N THR A 475 -26.49 -13.67 10.20
CA THR A 475 -27.41 -12.54 10.39
C THR A 475 -26.95 -11.67 11.55
N LYS A 476 -26.72 -12.25 12.73
CA LYS A 476 -26.27 -11.49 13.91
C LYS A 476 -24.95 -10.77 13.68
N VAL A 477 -23.97 -11.44 13.09
CA VAL A 477 -22.64 -10.85 12.82
C VAL A 477 -22.74 -9.74 11.77
N LEU A 478 -23.47 -9.97 10.68
CA LEU A 478 -23.68 -8.97 9.63
C LEU A 478 -24.46 -7.76 10.15
N ASP A 479 -25.49 -7.96 10.97
CA ASP A 479 -26.24 -6.88 11.63
C ASP A 479 -25.31 -6.03 12.49
N THR A 480 -24.46 -6.66 13.30
CA THR A 480 -23.48 -5.98 14.13
C THR A 480 -22.47 -5.22 13.27
N ALA A 481 -22.00 -5.81 12.15
CA ALA A 481 -21.08 -5.17 11.22
C ALA A 481 -21.66 -3.90 10.56
N PHE A 482 -22.94 -3.94 10.17
CA PHE A 482 -23.63 -2.77 9.65
C PHE A 482 -23.73 -1.66 10.72
N LEU A 483 -24.20 -1.99 11.92
CA LEU A 483 -24.32 -1.03 13.02
C LEU A 483 -22.98 -0.41 13.42
N ALA A 484 -21.91 -1.22 13.46
CA ALA A 484 -20.55 -0.80 13.79
C ALA A 484 -19.98 0.25 12.82
N THR A 485 -20.44 0.23 11.56
CA THR A 485 -19.83 1.02 10.48
C THR A 485 -20.67 2.24 10.09
N GLU A 486 -21.88 2.38 10.61
CA GLU A 486 -22.82 3.49 10.36
C GLU A 486 -22.38 4.86 10.91
N ARG A 487 -21.36 4.92 11.78
CA ARG A 487 -20.91 6.16 12.45
C ARG A 487 -22.00 6.88 13.23
N ASN A 488 -22.96 6.14 13.76
CA ASN A 488 -24.05 6.67 14.54
C ASN A 488 -23.82 6.40 16.03
N VAL A 489 -23.57 7.44 16.82
CA VAL A 489 -23.33 7.32 18.27
C VAL A 489 -24.51 6.67 19.02
N LYS A 490 -25.74 6.74 18.46
CA LYS A 490 -26.91 6.05 19.03
C LYS A 490 -26.75 4.52 19.04
N ASN A 491 -25.83 3.98 18.24
CA ASN A 491 -25.53 2.54 18.22
C ASN A 491 -24.60 2.11 19.36
N LEU A 492 -23.95 3.05 20.07
CA LEU A 492 -22.96 2.74 21.12
C LEU A 492 -23.48 1.78 22.21
N PRO A 493 -24.69 1.92 22.76
CA PRO A 493 -25.19 0.98 23.77
C PRO A 493 -25.28 -0.46 23.24
N THR A 494 -25.64 -0.64 21.97
CA THR A 494 -25.67 -1.96 21.32
C THR A 494 -24.26 -2.50 21.07
N LEU A 495 -23.33 -1.64 20.66
CA LEU A 495 -21.92 -2.00 20.48
C LEU A 495 -21.25 -2.39 21.80
N GLN A 496 -21.56 -1.70 22.91
CA GLN A 496 -21.07 -2.08 24.24
C GLN A 496 -21.56 -3.47 24.67
N LYS A 497 -22.84 -3.80 24.38
CA LYS A 497 -23.35 -5.16 24.61
C LYS A 497 -22.63 -6.20 23.73
N ALA A 498 -22.27 -5.83 22.50
CA ALA A 498 -21.53 -6.70 21.59
C ALA A 498 -20.12 -7.04 22.11
N LEU A 499 -19.45 -6.12 22.82
CA LEU A 499 -18.13 -6.36 23.43
C LEU A 499 -18.12 -7.50 24.45
N ALA A 500 -19.26 -7.77 25.10
CA ALA A 500 -19.42 -8.85 26.08
C ALA A 500 -19.99 -10.14 25.47
N SER A 501 -20.17 -10.20 24.14
CA SER A 501 -20.76 -11.37 23.47
C SER A 501 -19.90 -12.63 23.64
N PRO A 502 -20.49 -13.83 23.81
CA PRO A 502 -19.73 -15.08 23.76
C PRO A 502 -19.11 -15.34 22.38
N ASP A 503 -19.72 -14.80 21.32
CA ASP A 503 -19.23 -14.90 19.95
C ASP A 503 -18.10 -13.88 19.68
N ALA A 504 -16.90 -14.38 19.36
CA ALA A 504 -15.71 -13.57 19.10
C ALA A 504 -15.88 -12.60 17.92
N LEU A 505 -16.66 -12.94 16.89
CA LEU A 505 -16.91 -12.07 15.74
C LEU A 505 -17.83 -10.90 16.11
N VAL A 506 -18.80 -11.13 16.99
CA VAL A 506 -19.64 -10.05 17.52
C VAL A 506 -18.80 -9.09 18.37
N ARG A 507 -17.87 -9.61 19.18
CA ARG A 507 -16.92 -8.77 19.93
C ARG A 507 -16.03 -7.95 19.00
N TYR A 508 -15.50 -8.56 17.94
CA TYR A 508 -14.72 -7.86 16.91
C TYR A 508 -15.48 -6.66 16.33
N TRP A 509 -16.70 -6.87 15.83
CA TRP A 509 -17.51 -5.78 15.26
C TRP A 509 -17.92 -4.74 16.31
N GLY A 510 -18.16 -5.15 17.56
CA GLY A 510 -18.37 -4.22 18.68
C GLY A 510 -17.16 -3.31 18.92
N ALA A 511 -15.96 -3.88 18.97
CA ALA A 511 -14.71 -3.14 19.17
C ALA A 511 -14.38 -2.24 17.97
N LEU A 512 -14.55 -2.75 16.75
CA LEU A 512 -14.39 -1.96 15.52
C LEU A 512 -15.40 -0.81 15.45
N GLY A 513 -16.62 -1.01 15.94
CA GLY A 513 -17.60 0.08 16.06
C GLY A 513 -17.10 1.19 16.99
N CYS A 514 -16.41 0.84 18.08
CA CYS A 514 -15.76 1.82 18.95
C CYS A 514 -14.59 2.53 18.24
N VAL A 515 -13.81 1.83 17.43
CA VAL A 515 -12.77 2.45 16.57
C VAL A 515 -13.40 3.48 15.63
N VAL A 516 -14.49 3.10 14.94
CA VAL A 516 -15.19 3.94 13.95
C VAL A 516 -15.83 5.17 14.59
N LEU A 517 -16.35 5.06 15.82
CA LEU A 517 -16.90 6.18 16.58
C LEU A 517 -15.81 7.08 17.21
N GLY A 518 -14.57 6.59 17.33
CA GLY A 518 -13.45 7.34 17.90
C GLY A 518 -13.74 7.82 19.33
N LYS A 519 -13.44 9.09 19.61
CA LYS A 519 -13.66 9.70 20.94
C LYS A 519 -15.10 9.61 21.43
N ALA A 520 -16.09 9.55 20.54
CA ALA A 520 -17.50 9.41 20.93
C ALA A 520 -17.81 8.06 21.61
N ALA A 521 -16.94 7.05 21.45
CA ALA A 521 -17.04 5.77 22.13
C ALA A 521 -16.30 5.71 23.48
N LEU A 522 -15.81 6.83 24.03
CA LEU A 522 -15.17 6.87 25.35
C LEU A 522 -15.98 6.17 26.47
N PRO A 523 -17.34 6.26 26.53
CA PRO A 523 -18.12 5.50 27.51
C PRO A 523 -17.94 3.98 27.46
N ALA A 524 -17.44 3.42 26.34
CA ALA A 524 -17.15 2.00 26.20
C ALA A 524 -15.77 1.58 26.73
N LYS A 525 -14.94 2.52 27.25
CA LYS A 525 -13.58 2.22 27.74
C LYS A 525 -13.55 1.01 28.69
N ALA A 526 -14.37 1.01 29.73
CA ALA A 526 -14.41 -0.07 30.72
C ALA A 526 -14.84 -1.42 30.12
N SER A 527 -15.59 -1.41 29.03
CA SER A 527 -15.98 -2.61 28.29
C SER A 527 -14.91 -3.09 27.33
N LEU A 528 -14.00 -2.20 26.88
CA LEU A 528 -12.90 -2.53 25.95
C LEU A 528 -11.67 -3.10 26.65
N GLU A 529 -11.35 -2.62 27.85
CA GLU A 529 -10.15 -3.04 28.60
C GLU A 529 -10.05 -4.56 28.82
N PRO A 530 -11.13 -5.29 29.15
CA PRO A 530 -11.08 -6.76 29.26
C PRO A 530 -10.71 -7.47 27.95
N LEU A 531 -10.99 -6.87 26.79
CA LEU A 531 -10.66 -7.46 25.49
C LEU A 531 -9.16 -7.39 25.18
N LEU A 532 -8.35 -6.63 25.94
CA LEU A 532 -6.89 -6.66 25.79
C LEU A 532 -6.29 -8.03 26.15
N THR A 533 -7.05 -8.89 26.81
CA THR A 533 -6.71 -10.28 27.11
C THR A 533 -7.69 -11.27 26.48
N ASP A 534 -8.43 -10.86 25.44
CA ASP A 534 -9.37 -11.73 24.72
C ASP A 534 -8.67 -12.96 24.16
N SER A 535 -9.39 -14.08 24.02
CA SER A 535 -8.85 -15.30 23.43
C SER A 535 -8.43 -15.12 21.96
N SER A 536 -9.13 -14.27 21.20
CA SER A 536 -8.76 -13.96 19.81
C SER A 536 -7.73 -12.84 19.76
N VAL A 537 -6.64 -13.04 19.00
CA VAL A 537 -5.64 -11.99 18.78
C VAL A 537 -6.25 -10.78 18.09
N THR A 538 -7.18 -11.01 17.17
CA THR A 538 -7.83 -9.94 16.39
C THR A 538 -8.68 -9.04 17.30
N ASN A 539 -9.34 -9.60 18.31
CA ASN A 539 -10.08 -8.82 19.30
C ASN A 539 -9.13 -8.00 20.18
N ARG A 540 -8.01 -8.57 20.63
CA ARG A 540 -6.99 -7.83 21.40
C ARG A 540 -6.46 -6.63 20.60
N ILE A 541 -6.13 -6.84 19.33
CA ILE A 541 -5.65 -5.78 18.41
C ILE A 541 -6.71 -4.69 18.24
N THR A 542 -7.95 -5.06 17.94
CA THR A 542 -9.04 -4.10 17.67
C THR A 542 -9.42 -3.31 18.93
N ALA A 543 -9.41 -3.96 20.10
CA ALA A 543 -9.63 -3.28 21.38
C ALA A 543 -8.50 -2.31 21.72
N ALA A 544 -7.24 -2.69 21.49
CA ALA A 544 -6.09 -1.81 21.67
C ALA A 544 -6.17 -0.59 20.73
N HIS A 545 -6.54 -0.80 19.46
CA HIS A 545 -6.78 0.29 18.51
C HIS A 545 -7.91 1.22 18.97
N ALA A 546 -9.02 0.66 19.46
CA ALA A 546 -10.13 1.45 20.00
C ALA A 546 -9.62 2.33 21.16
N LEU A 547 -8.88 1.77 22.11
CA LEU A 547 -8.29 2.54 23.22
C LEU A 547 -7.41 3.69 22.73
N VAL A 548 -6.59 3.49 21.70
CA VAL A 548 -5.78 4.57 21.10
C VAL A 548 -6.68 5.72 20.64
N VAL A 549 -7.71 5.44 19.82
CA VAL A 549 -8.57 6.50 19.23
C VAL A 549 -9.55 7.12 20.24
N LEU A 550 -9.80 6.45 21.36
CA LEU A 550 -10.53 6.97 22.52
C LEU A 550 -9.68 7.95 23.37
N GLY A 551 -8.39 8.09 23.09
CA GLY A 551 -7.47 8.95 23.84
C GLY A 551 -6.65 8.24 24.92
N GLN A 552 -6.67 6.90 24.96
CA GLN A 552 -5.81 6.08 25.84
C GLN A 552 -4.57 5.59 25.07
N ARG A 553 -3.85 6.52 24.43
CA ARG A 553 -2.79 6.24 23.45
C ARG A 553 -1.71 5.32 24.01
N GLU A 554 -1.10 5.67 25.13
CA GLU A 554 0.01 4.90 25.72
C GLU A 554 -0.39 3.44 25.98
N ARG A 555 -1.56 3.24 26.59
CA ARG A 555 -2.07 1.90 26.91
C ARG A 555 -2.34 1.08 25.66
N GLY A 556 -3.00 1.67 24.66
CA GLY A 556 -3.33 0.99 23.41
C GLY A 556 -2.08 0.66 22.58
N VAL A 557 -1.15 1.62 22.45
CA VAL A 557 0.13 1.42 21.74
C VAL A 557 0.98 0.35 22.43
N ALA A 558 1.09 0.38 23.77
CA ALA A 558 1.82 -0.65 24.51
C ALA A 558 1.21 -2.04 24.34
N ALA A 559 -0.12 -2.15 24.29
CA ALA A 559 -0.81 -3.42 24.04
C ALA A 559 -0.54 -3.94 22.61
N LEU A 560 -0.60 -3.06 21.60
CA LEU A 560 -0.26 -3.40 20.21
C LEU A 560 1.19 -3.86 20.07
N ALA A 561 2.14 -3.11 20.61
CA ALA A 561 3.57 -3.45 20.58
C ALA A 561 3.84 -4.79 21.28
N SER A 562 3.23 -5.00 22.45
CA SER A 562 3.36 -6.26 23.18
C SER A 562 2.80 -7.45 22.39
N GLU A 563 1.68 -7.27 21.69
CA GLU A 563 1.09 -8.32 20.85
C GLU A 563 1.94 -8.61 19.61
N LEU A 564 2.56 -7.58 19.01
CA LEU A 564 3.42 -7.73 17.84
C LEU A 564 4.60 -8.66 18.11
N GLU A 565 5.20 -8.55 19.30
CA GLU A 565 6.32 -9.38 19.73
C GLU A 565 5.91 -10.84 20.03
N LYS A 566 4.64 -11.06 20.41
CA LYS A 566 4.13 -12.37 20.86
C LYS A 566 3.48 -13.19 19.76
N THR A 567 2.83 -12.53 18.80
CA THR A 567 2.00 -13.22 17.81
C THR A 567 2.83 -14.03 16.84
N ASN A 568 2.38 -15.26 16.55
CA ASN A 568 2.89 -16.09 15.47
C ASN A 568 1.98 -16.06 14.23
N ASN A 569 0.91 -15.26 14.26
CA ASN A 569 -0.01 -15.08 13.15
C ASN A 569 0.46 -13.89 12.31
N GLU A 570 0.98 -14.16 11.11
CA GLU A 570 1.58 -13.13 10.24
C GLU A 570 0.54 -12.11 9.75
N TYR A 571 -0.71 -12.52 9.55
CA TYR A 571 -1.81 -11.59 9.23
C TYR A 571 -2.11 -10.65 10.41
N ALA A 572 -2.07 -11.18 11.64
CA ALA A 572 -2.22 -10.36 12.84
C ALA A 572 -1.04 -9.39 13.01
N ALA A 573 0.19 -9.85 12.78
CA ALA A 573 1.39 -8.99 12.82
C ALA A 573 1.30 -7.85 11.79
N GLN A 574 0.88 -8.15 10.57
CA GLN A 574 0.66 -7.15 9.53
C GLN A 574 -0.44 -6.16 9.93
N LEU A 575 -1.56 -6.64 10.50
CA LEU A 575 -2.64 -5.78 10.97
C LEU A 575 -2.17 -4.83 12.10
N ILE A 576 -1.36 -5.33 13.04
CA ILE A 576 -0.79 -4.53 14.12
C ILE A 576 0.16 -3.47 13.58
N ALA A 577 1.12 -3.85 12.73
CA ALA A 577 2.10 -2.92 12.17
C ALA A 577 1.43 -1.83 11.31
N ASN A 578 0.39 -2.19 10.54
CA ASN A 578 -0.45 -1.22 9.84
C ASN A 578 -1.21 -0.29 10.80
N THR A 579 -1.75 -0.83 11.90
CA THR A 579 -2.44 -0.03 12.92
C THR A 579 -1.49 0.97 13.57
N LEU A 580 -0.29 0.53 13.97
CA LEU A 580 0.75 1.39 14.54
C LEU A 580 1.19 2.48 13.54
N THR A 581 1.34 2.12 12.26
CA THR A 581 1.64 3.07 11.19
C THR A 581 0.53 4.12 11.06
N HIS A 582 -0.72 3.69 10.99
CA HIS A 582 -1.89 4.58 10.85
C HIS A 582 -2.09 5.48 12.07
N GLN A 583 -1.65 5.04 13.26
CA GLN A 583 -1.71 5.84 14.49
C GLN A 583 -0.44 6.67 14.72
N SER A 584 0.46 6.75 13.73
CA SER A 584 1.76 7.44 13.85
C SER A 584 2.52 7.01 15.11
N ALA A 585 2.57 5.70 15.37
CA ALA A 585 3.18 5.07 16.54
C ALA A 585 4.26 4.05 16.11
N LEU A 586 5.05 4.40 15.09
CA LEU A 586 6.07 3.52 14.51
C LEU A 586 7.21 3.24 15.49
N GLU A 587 7.47 4.15 16.41
CA GLU A 587 8.43 4.02 17.50
C GLU A 587 8.15 2.81 18.42
N ALA A 588 6.92 2.32 18.41
CA ALA A 588 6.52 1.15 19.19
C ALA A 588 6.90 -0.18 18.55
N ILE A 589 7.34 -0.18 17.28
CA ILE A 589 7.83 -1.37 16.58
C ILE A 589 9.33 -1.52 16.87
N SER A 590 9.72 -2.60 17.54
CA SER A 590 11.12 -2.77 17.94
C SER A 590 12.02 -3.03 16.71
N PRO A 591 13.26 -2.52 16.71
CA PRO A 591 14.27 -2.90 15.70
C PRO A 591 14.50 -4.42 15.64
N ALA A 592 14.45 -5.09 16.80
CA ALA A 592 14.60 -6.54 16.90
C ALA A 592 13.49 -7.29 16.14
N TRP A 593 12.25 -6.82 16.21
CA TRP A 593 11.15 -7.40 15.42
C TRP A 593 11.35 -7.20 13.92
N ILE A 594 11.81 -6.02 13.50
CA ILE A 594 12.11 -5.70 12.09
C ILE A 594 13.20 -6.63 11.57
N GLU A 595 14.32 -6.74 12.29
CA GLU A 595 15.46 -7.60 11.92
C GLU A 595 15.05 -9.07 11.87
N LYS A 596 14.33 -9.56 12.89
CA LYS A 596 13.81 -10.93 12.94
C LYS A 596 12.90 -11.24 11.74
N THR A 597 12.02 -10.30 11.39
CA THR A 597 11.08 -10.46 10.27
C THR A 597 11.82 -10.50 8.93
N LEU A 598 12.79 -9.62 8.72
CA LEU A 598 13.61 -9.58 7.51
C LEU A 598 14.52 -10.81 7.37
N ALA A 599 15.05 -11.31 8.48
CA ALA A 599 15.89 -12.49 8.51
C ALA A 599 15.11 -13.81 8.32
N ASN A 600 13.79 -13.83 8.54
CA ASN A 600 13.00 -15.04 8.42
C ASN A 600 12.72 -15.38 6.94
N PRO A 601 13.32 -16.43 6.36
CA PRO A 601 13.09 -16.78 4.95
C PRO A 601 11.65 -17.21 4.69
N LYS A 602 10.94 -17.71 5.70
CA LYS A 602 9.55 -18.18 5.60
C LYS A 602 8.50 -17.10 5.81
N ALA A 603 8.89 -15.90 6.26
CA ALA A 603 7.91 -14.84 6.51
C ALA A 603 7.18 -14.44 5.23
N ASP A 604 5.87 -14.18 5.36
CA ASP A 604 5.04 -13.65 4.28
C ASP A 604 5.68 -12.41 3.62
N GLU A 605 5.53 -12.32 2.30
CA GLU A 605 6.18 -11.29 1.50
C GLU A 605 5.68 -9.88 1.87
N TYR A 606 4.40 -9.73 2.20
CA TYR A 606 3.81 -8.45 2.59
C TYR A 606 4.38 -7.99 3.94
N LEU A 607 4.56 -8.91 4.88
CA LEU A 607 5.17 -8.62 6.17
C LEU A 607 6.65 -8.20 6.03
N LYS A 608 7.40 -8.88 5.14
CA LYS A 608 8.79 -8.51 4.82
C LYS A 608 8.90 -7.14 4.18
N ARG A 609 8.04 -6.81 3.21
CA ARG A 609 8.01 -5.50 2.55
C ARG A 609 7.71 -4.39 3.57
N LEU A 610 6.76 -4.64 4.48
CA LEU A 610 6.45 -3.72 5.57
C LEU A 610 7.66 -3.52 6.49
N ALA A 611 8.31 -4.60 6.94
CA ALA A 611 9.52 -4.51 7.76
C ALA A 611 10.67 -3.76 7.04
N ALA A 612 10.89 -4.03 5.75
CA ALA A 612 11.91 -3.37 4.94
C ALA A 612 11.66 -1.87 4.80
N ARG A 613 10.39 -1.46 4.68
CA ARG A 613 10.00 -0.05 4.71
C ARG A 613 10.32 0.57 6.07
N LEU A 614 9.93 -0.08 7.16
CA LEU A 614 10.14 0.44 8.51
C LEU A 614 11.63 0.60 8.83
N GLN A 615 12.48 -0.31 8.35
CA GLN A 615 13.93 -0.19 8.46
C GLN A 615 14.51 1.07 7.77
N LYS A 616 13.86 1.53 6.70
CA LYS A 616 14.28 2.71 5.92
C LYS A 616 13.62 4.02 6.36
N ALA A 617 12.61 3.96 7.23
CA ALA A 617 11.88 5.14 7.65
C ALA A 617 12.76 6.00 8.60
N PRO A 618 12.82 7.34 8.41
CA PRO A 618 13.45 8.20 9.41
C PRO A 618 12.70 8.09 10.75
N PRO A 619 13.40 8.19 11.89
CA PRO A 619 12.79 8.04 13.21
C PRO A 619 11.68 9.07 13.43
N ALA A 620 10.54 8.62 13.99
CA ALA A 620 9.40 9.48 14.31
C ALA A 620 9.79 10.55 15.35
N ILE A 621 9.23 11.76 15.20
CA ILE A 621 9.46 12.87 16.14
C ILE A 621 8.31 12.92 17.15
N SER A 622 8.66 12.94 18.43
CA SER A 622 7.72 13.00 19.56
C SER A 622 6.88 14.29 19.54
N ALA A 623 5.72 14.26 20.19
CA ALA A 623 4.96 15.49 20.45
C ALA A 623 5.69 16.41 21.45
N ILE A 624 5.45 17.72 21.36
CA ILE A 624 5.95 18.69 22.33
C ILE A 624 5.01 18.70 23.54
N THR A 625 5.58 18.62 24.74
CA THR A 625 4.85 18.66 26.01
C THR A 625 5.54 19.61 27.00
N ALA A 626 5.01 19.73 28.21
CA ALA A 626 5.78 20.30 29.32
C ALA A 626 6.91 19.34 29.76
N PRO A 627 8.04 19.85 30.31
CA PRO A 627 9.09 18.99 30.86
C PRO A 627 8.56 18.05 31.95
N PRO A 628 8.85 16.73 31.89
CA PRO A 628 8.41 15.81 32.92
C PRO A 628 9.14 16.10 34.24
N ALA A 629 8.45 15.93 35.37
CA ALA A 629 9.01 16.19 36.70
C ALA A 629 10.31 15.43 36.98
N ALA A 630 10.44 14.22 36.42
CA ALA A 630 11.64 13.38 36.53
C ALA A 630 12.90 14.03 35.93
N LEU A 631 12.76 14.92 34.94
CA LEU A 631 13.88 15.62 34.31
C LEU A 631 14.51 16.67 35.23
N LYS A 632 13.80 17.11 36.29
CA LYS A 632 14.21 18.18 37.20
C LYS A 632 14.67 19.45 36.46
N ALA A 633 14.05 19.74 35.32
CA ALA A 633 14.34 20.94 34.54
C ALA A 633 13.89 22.19 35.31
N PRO A 634 14.66 23.30 35.28
CA PRO A 634 14.22 24.58 35.82
C PRO A 634 12.82 24.98 35.33
N ALA A 635 12.02 25.61 36.19
CA ALA A 635 10.65 26.03 35.87
C ALA A 635 10.54 27.02 34.70
N PHE A 636 11.67 27.63 34.30
CA PHE A 636 11.83 28.43 33.09
C PHE A 636 11.48 27.65 31.82
N TYR A 637 11.86 26.38 31.75
CA TYR A 637 11.56 25.55 30.58
C TYR A 637 10.09 25.12 30.61
N LYS A 638 9.34 25.53 29.59
CA LYS A 638 7.91 25.25 29.43
C LYS A 638 7.63 24.22 28.35
N LYS A 639 8.59 24.01 27.44
CA LYS A 639 8.49 23.09 26.32
C LYS A 639 9.55 21.99 26.43
N TYR A 640 9.16 20.79 26.04
CA TYR A 640 9.98 19.58 26.05
C TYR A 640 9.64 18.74 24.82
N ILE A 641 10.67 18.16 24.21
CA ILE A 641 10.53 17.11 23.22
C ILE A 641 11.57 16.02 23.48
N SER A 642 11.20 14.77 23.21
CA SER A 642 12.10 13.63 23.35
C SER A 642 12.68 13.21 21.99
N ALA A 643 14.01 13.15 21.90
CA ALA A 643 14.73 12.53 20.79
C ALA A 643 15.13 11.09 21.17
N ASN A 644 14.17 10.16 21.05
CA ASN A 644 14.19 8.79 21.59
C ASN A 644 14.85 8.71 22.98
N GLY A 645 14.27 9.41 23.95
CA GLY A 645 14.77 9.44 25.34
C GLY A 645 15.69 10.63 25.64
N TYR A 646 16.44 11.15 24.67
CA TYR A 646 17.32 12.30 24.92
C TYR A 646 16.50 13.59 25.11
N PRO A 647 16.67 14.30 26.23
CA PRO A 647 15.83 15.44 26.59
C PRO A 647 16.25 16.73 25.87
N ILE A 648 15.28 17.37 25.22
CA ILE A 648 15.42 18.71 24.63
C ILE A 648 14.38 19.62 25.28
N VAL A 649 14.82 20.74 25.84
CA VAL A 649 13.99 21.69 26.60
C VAL A 649 14.11 23.10 26.04
N ALA A 650 13.06 23.89 26.21
CA ALA A 650 13.01 25.27 25.76
C ALA A 650 12.04 26.11 26.60
N SER A 651 12.20 27.43 26.58
CA SER A 651 11.23 28.36 27.14
C SER A 651 9.92 28.35 26.33
N GLU A 652 8.90 29.06 26.82
CA GLU A 652 7.65 29.21 26.05
C GLU A 652 7.82 30.03 24.77
N LYS A 653 8.87 30.86 24.67
CA LYS A 653 9.11 31.79 23.56
C LYS A 653 9.66 31.10 22.32
N VAL A 654 10.37 30.00 22.48
CA VAL A 654 10.98 29.24 21.38
C VAL A 654 9.90 28.66 20.48
N ASN A 655 10.09 28.77 19.17
CA ASN A 655 9.25 28.18 18.15
C ASN A 655 9.25 26.66 18.24
N ASP A 656 8.06 26.05 18.22
CA ASP A 656 7.88 24.60 18.30
C ASP A 656 8.67 23.85 17.21
N TYR A 657 8.82 24.44 16.03
CA TYR A 657 9.60 23.81 14.96
C TYR A 657 11.10 23.75 15.27
N ALA A 658 11.63 24.64 16.11
CA ALA A 658 13.04 24.56 16.53
C ALA A 658 13.27 23.32 17.41
N LEU A 659 12.33 23.00 18.33
CA LEU A 659 12.37 21.76 19.11
C LEU A 659 12.30 20.53 18.20
N LYS A 660 11.39 20.55 17.21
CA LYS A 660 11.24 19.45 16.25
C LYS A 660 12.48 19.24 15.40
N GLU A 661 13.08 20.30 14.87
CA GLU A 661 14.31 20.23 14.09
C GLU A 661 15.48 19.75 14.95
N ALA A 662 15.62 20.24 16.18
CA ALA A 662 16.64 19.74 17.10
C ALA A 662 16.46 18.24 17.37
N ALA A 663 15.24 17.78 17.63
CA ALA A 663 14.95 16.36 17.84
C ALA A 663 15.28 15.51 16.61
N TYR A 664 14.98 16.04 15.41
CA TYR A 664 15.33 15.40 14.14
C TYR A 664 16.85 15.22 14.01
N LEU A 665 17.62 16.29 14.20
CA LEU A 665 19.07 16.26 14.06
C LEU A 665 19.73 15.37 15.11
N VAL A 666 19.31 15.45 16.37
CA VAL A 666 19.81 14.57 17.45
C VAL A 666 19.52 13.10 17.11
N ASN A 667 18.31 12.80 16.62
CA ASN A 667 17.95 11.44 16.21
C ASN A 667 18.83 10.92 15.06
N LEU A 668 19.16 11.77 14.09
CA LEU A 668 20.04 11.43 12.97
C LEU A 668 21.49 11.20 13.44
N LEU A 669 22.04 12.12 14.23
CA LEU A 669 23.42 12.05 14.72
C LEU A 669 23.65 10.79 15.56
N LEU A 670 22.66 10.38 16.35
CA LEU A 670 22.73 9.19 17.22
C LEU A 670 22.06 7.95 16.62
N ALA A 671 21.73 7.93 15.32
CA ALA A 671 20.95 6.84 14.71
C ALA A 671 21.67 5.49 14.78
N LYS A 672 23.01 5.48 14.78
CA LYS A 672 23.83 4.26 14.83
C LYS A 672 24.40 3.94 16.22
N ARG A 673 24.17 4.81 17.21
CA ARG A 673 24.77 4.73 18.55
C ARG A 673 23.74 4.91 19.68
N PRO A 674 22.79 3.97 19.83
CA PRO A 674 21.87 3.99 20.96
C PRO A 674 22.60 3.87 22.31
N ASP A 675 23.71 3.14 22.35
CA ASP A 675 24.62 3.03 23.50
C ASP A 675 25.18 4.39 23.96
N VAL A 676 25.60 5.24 23.01
CA VAL A 676 26.09 6.60 23.28
C VAL A 676 24.95 7.48 23.76
N ARG A 677 23.77 7.36 23.14
CA ARG A 677 22.57 8.09 23.56
C ARG A 677 22.21 7.79 25.01
N ASP A 678 22.17 6.51 25.37
CA ASP A 678 21.87 6.07 26.74
C ASP A 678 22.92 6.57 27.73
N ALA A 679 24.20 6.52 27.36
CA ALA A 679 25.28 7.06 28.17
C ALA A 679 25.15 8.58 28.39
N MET A 680 24.77 9.34 27.35
CA MET A 680 24.51 10.78 27.44
C MET A 680 23.33 11.05 28.37
N ILE A 681 22.21 10.33 28.23
CA ILE A 681 21.03 10.47 29.11
C ILE A 681 21.41 10.17 30.57
N ALA A 682 22.11 9.05 30.81
CA ALA A 682 22.59 8.66 32.13
C ALA A 682 23.59 9.66 32.73
N SER A 683 24.26 10.45 31.89
CA SER A 683 25.14 11.53 32.31
C SER A 683 24.41 12.79 32.79
N GLY A 684 23.09 12.83 32.65
CA GLY A 684 22.26 14.02 32.89
C GLY A 684 22.25 15.00 31.71
N SER A 685 22.71 14.59 30.53
CA SER A 685 22.82 15.49 29.38
C SER A 685 21.47 15.89 28.82
N ARG A 686 21.34 17.18 28.52
CA ARG A 686 20.17 17.78 27.87
C ARG A 686 20.57 18.88 26.89
N MET A 687 19.74 19.06 25.86
CA MET A 687 19.82 20.18 24.93
C MET A 687 18.83 21.28 25.35
N CYS A 688 19.29 22.53 25.35
CA CYS A 688 18.52 23.70 25.73
C CYS A 688 18.41 24.65 24.52
N ILE A 689 17.20 24.87 24.02
CA ILE A 689 17.00 25.80 22.89
C ILE A 689 16.73 27.20 23.43
N LEU A 690 17.46 28.18 22.91
CA LEU A 690 17.27 29.59 23.23
C LEU A 690 16.49 30.28 22.11
N ALA A 691 15.54 31.14 22.50
CA ALA A 691 14.77 31.91 21.55
C ALA A 691 15.65 32.96 20.86
N TYR A 692 15.22 33.46 19.70
CA TYR A 692 15.96 34.46 18.92
C TYR A 692 16.16 35.79 19.67
N ASN A 693 15.39 36.02 20.73
CA ASN A 693 15.46 37.21 21.59
C ASN A 693 15.82 36.88 23.05
N GLU A 694 16.24 35.66 23.33
CA GLU A 694 16.85 35.24 24.60
C GLU A 694 18.36 35.11 24.40
N PHE A 695 19.16 35.29 25.45
CA PHE A 695 20.61 35.13 25.40
C PHE A 695 21.09 34.02 26.32
N THR A 696 22.33 33.57 26.10
CA THR A 696 22.92 32.41 26.79
C THR A 696 22.69 32.45 28.29
N THR A 697 23.01 33.58 28.93
CA THR A 697 22.89 33.69 30.40
C THR A 697 21.46 33.96 30.90
N ASP A 698 20.49 34.16 30.00
CA ASP A 698 19.07 34.23 30.37
C ASP A 698 18.49 32.83 30.66
N GLN A 699 19.13 31.78 30.13
CA GLN A 699 18.81 30.40 30.49
C GLN A 699 19.36 30.09 31.89
N PRO A 700 18.55 29.56 32.84
CA PRO A 700 19.00 29.30 34.21
C PRO A 700 20.21 28.36 34.30
N ASP A 701 20.34 27.49 33.32
CA ASP A 701 21.41 26.51 33.18
C ASP A 701 22.79 27.14 32.91
N PHE A 702 22.80 28.36 32.36
CA PHE A 702 24.01 29.08 31.97
C PHE A 702 24.13 30.46 32.65
N ALA A 703 23.26 30.78 33.62
CA ALA A 703 23.23 32.07 34.31
C ALA A 703 24.50 32.39 35.13
N TRP A 704 25.34 31.38 35.37
CA TRP A 704 26.61 31.50 36.09
C TRP A 704 27.76 32.05 35.22
N LEU A 705 27.59 32.11 33.89
CA LEU A 705 28.60 32.60 32.98
C LEU A 705 28.76 34.12 33.08
N MET A 706 29.96 34.56 33.49
CA MET A 706 30.28 35.97 33.70
C MET A 706 31.58 36.36 32.96
N PRO A 707 31.72 37.63 32.50
CA PRO A 707 30.71 38.70 32.53
C PRO A 707 29.51 38.43 31.60
N LYS A 708 28.29 38.77 32.06
CA LYS A 708 27.02 38.48 31.35
C LYS A 708 27.04 38.90 29.88
N ASP A 709 27.35 40.18 29.63
CA ASP A 709 27.30 40.76 28.28
C ASP A 709 28.34 40.16 27.32
N PHE A 710 29.46 39.65 27.86
CA PHE A 710 30.45 38.95 27.05
C PHE A 710 29.87 37.63 26.52
N TRP A 711 29.34 36.79 27.41
CA TRP A 711 28.79 35.47 27.04
C TRP A 711 27.54 35.57 26.19
N ASP A 712 26.67 36.53 26.50
CA ASP A 712 25.48 36.81 25.70
C ASP A 712 25.84 37.23 24.26
N ARG A 713 26.97 37.94 24.07
CA ARG A 713 27.45 38.35 22.74
C ARG A 713 28.25 37.25 22.03
N ARG A 714 28.99 36.43 22.79
CA ARG A 714 29.96 35.45 22.28
C ARG A 714 29.30 34.18 21.76
N ALA A 715 28.18 33.75 22.36
CA ALA A 715 27.62 32.43 22.12
C ALA A 715 26.14 32.48 21.76
N ARG A 716 25.77 31.73 20.72
CA ARG A 716 24.39 31.32 20.41
C ARG A 716 24.22 29.79 20.46
N GLY A 717 25.24 29.11 20.96
CA GLY A 717 25.29 27.70 21.26
C GLY A 717 26.47 27.45 22.18
N LEU A 718 26.38 26.38 22.95
CA LEU A 718 27.45 25.90 23.84
C LEU A 718 27.39 24.38 23.88
N GLY A 719 28.53 23.74 23.74
CA GLY A 719 28.71 22.31 23.94
C GLY A 719 28.89 21.99 25.42
N GLY A 720 28.52 20.77 25.81
CA GLY A 720 28.82 20.28 27.15
C GLY A 720 30.26 19.85 27.30
N SER A 721 30.66 19.65 28.55
CA SER A 721 32.01 19.29 28.95
C SER A 721 32.02 18.01 29.80
N GLU A 722 33.18 17.63 30.32
CA GLU A 722 33.28 16.53 31.29
C GLU A 722 32.48 16.78 32.57
N THR A 723 32.26 18.05 32.93
CA THR A 723 31.58 18.45 34.18
C THR A 723 30.21 19.06 33.93
N ASP A 724 30.00 19.71 32.78
CA ASP A 724 28.74 20.31 32.39
C ASP A 724 28.00 19.43 31.36
N PRO A 725 26.84 18.83 31.72
CA PRO A 725 26.12 17.96 30.81
C PRO A 725 25.25 18.73 29.80
N LEU A 726 25.24 20.06 29.83
CA LEU A 726 24.32 20.91 29.08
C LEU A 726 24.87 21.26 27.71
N CYS A 727 24.02 21.21 26.70
CA CYS A 727 24.29 21.78 25.39
C CYS A 727 23.18 22.77 25.03
N SER A 728 23.51 23.81 24.26
CA SER A 728 22.54 24.79 23.78
C SER A 728 22.73 25.13 22.31
N CYS A 729 21.63 25.57 21.69
CA CYS A 729 21.62 26.10 20.33
C CYS A 729 20.44 27.07 20.16
N ALA A 730 20.59 28.02 19.26
CA ALA A 730 19.58 29.03 19.00
C ALA A 730 18.59 28.64 17.93
N GLU A 731 17.33 29.04 18.12
CA GLU A 731 16.29 28.77 17.15
C GLU A 731 16.51 29.48 15.81
N GLU A 732 17.17 30.65 15.78
CA GLU A 732 17.50 31.32 14.52
C GLU A 732 18.44 30.48 13.66
N ASN A 733 19.34 29.72 14.27
CA ASN A 733 20.26 28.85 13.54
C ASN A 733 19.57 27.56 13.11
N LEU A 734 18.79 26.96 14.02
CA LEU A 734 18.02 25.76 13.74
C LEU A 734 17.03 25.98 12.60
N LEU A 735 16.36 27.14 12.56
CA LEU A 735 15.30 27.42 11.61
C LEU A 735 15.72 28.33 10.44
N GLY A 736 16.96 28.81 10.44
CA GLY A 736 17.53 29.65 9.38
C GLY A 736 16.88 31.02 9.28
N TYR A 737 16.72 31.71 10.41
CA TYR A 737 16.12 33.04 10.44
C TYR A 737 17.04 34.08 9.77
N PRO A 738 16.47 35.13 9.15
CA PRO A 738 17.25 36.27 8.70
C PRO A 738 18.06 36.87 9.86
N GLY A 739 19.33 37.21 9.62
CA GLY A 739 20.21 37.80 10.62
C GLY A 739 20.94 36.80 11.53
N ASP A 740 20.74 35.49 11.37
CA ASP A 740 21.50 34.47 12.10
C ASP A 740 23.03 34.71 11.97
N PRO A 741 23.77 34.90 13.08
CA PRO A 741 25.22 35.11 13.04
C PRO A 741 25.99 33.88 12.50
N TYR A 742 25.36 32.70 12.51
CA TYR A 742 25.94 31.43 12.06
C TYR A 742 25.21 30.85 10.84
N ALA A 743 24.66 31.71 9.97
CA ALA A 743 23.80 31.30 8.86
C ALA A 743 24.43 30.27 7.89
N ALA A 744 25.76 30.25 7.74
CA ALA A 744 26.47 29.34 6.84
C ALA A 744 26.66 27.91 7.39
N GLU A 745 26.31 27.65 8.65
CA GLU A 745 26.49 26.36 9.31
C GLU A 745 25.30 26.02 10.21
N ASN A 746 25.28 24.82 10.78
CA ASN A 746 24.37 24.43 11.86
C ASN A 746 25.18 24.20 13.14
N ILE A 747 24.98 25.09 14.11
CA ILE A 747 25.67 25.11 15.39
C ILE A 747 25.27 23.92 16.27
N LEU A 748 24.03 23.42 16.15
CA LEU A 748 23.65 22.22 16.90
C LEU A 748 24.55 21.04 16.54
N ILE A 749 24.92 20.84 15.27
CA ILE A 749 25.80 19.72 14.89
C ILE A 749 27.16 19.84 15.57
N HIS A 750 27.73 21.04 15.64
CA HIS A 750 29.00 21.30 16.32
C HIS A 750 28.89 21.08 17.83
N GLU A 751 27.98 21.80 18.50
CA GLU A 751 27.88 21.79 19.96
C GLU A 751 27.42 20.44 20.49
N PHE A 752 26.60 19.73 19.72
CA PHE A 752 26.18 18.39 20.07
C PHE A 752 27.30 17.36 19.85
N ALA A 753 28.28 17.61 18.98
CA ALA A 753 29.45 16.76 18.85
C ALA A 753 30.30 16.77 20.13
N HIS A 754 30.43 17.92 20.80
CA HIS A 754 31.06 18.01 22.13
C HIS A 754 30.32 17.15 23.15
N ASN A 755 28.98 17.18 23.16
CA ASN A 755 28.17 16.30 24.02
C ASN A 755 28.33 14.82 23.68
N ILE A 756 28.31 14.45 22.41
CA ILE A 756 28.54 13.07 21.95
C ILE A 756 29.91 12.61 22.43
N HIS A 757 30.94 13.44 22.31
CA HIS A 757 32.28 13.14 22.76
C HIS A 757 32.34 12.98 24.30
N LEU A 758 32.08 14.06 25.03
CA LEU A 758 32.42 14.19 26.45
C LEU A 758 31.35 13.64 27.40
N ARG A 759 30.12 13.42 26.93
CA ARG A 759 29.03 12.83 27.73
C ARG A 759 28.67 11.42 27.29
N GLY A 760 28.89 11.09 26.03
CA GLY A 760 28.54 9.79 25.45
C GLY A 760 29.74 8.87 25.29
N MET A 761 30.60 9.19 24.32
CA MET A 761 31.71 8.35 23.88
C MET A 761 32.67 8.01 24.99
N VAL A 762 33.13 8.98 25.79
CA VAL A 762 34.06 8.70 26.92
C VAL A 762 33.49 7.77 27.99
N ARG A 763 32.16 7.60 28.04
CA ARG A 763 31.48 6.68 28.96
C ARG A 763 31.29 5.29 28.37
N VAL A 764 31.12 5.20 27.05
CA VAL A 764 31.03 3.93 26.33
C VAL A 764 32.43 3.34 26.10
N ASP A 765 33.39 4.19 25.74
CA ASP A 765 34.79 3.87 25.51
C ASP A 765 35.69 4.93 26.16
N LYS A 766 36.32 4.53 27.27
CA LYS A 766 37.24 5.36 28.05
C LYS A 766 38.50 5.78 27.30
N THR A 767 38.81 5.15 26.17
CA THR A 767 39.98 5.49 25.34
C THR A 767 39.67 6.51 24.25
N PHE A 768 38.39 6.87 24.03
CA PHE A 768 38.02 7.69 22.89
C PHE A 768 38.68 9.08 22.90
N ASP A 769 38.65 9.80 24.03
CA ASP A 769 39.27 11.14 24.13
C ASP A 769 40.80 11.10 23.91
N SER A 770 41.49 10.08 24.44
CA SER A 770 42.94 9.95 24.22
C SER A 770 43.27 9.61 22.76
N ARG A 771 42.39 8.89 22.06
CA ARG A 771 42.52 8.64 20.61
C ARG A 771 42.25 9.90 19.78
N VAL A 772 41.24 10.69 20.15
CA VAL A 772 40.97 12.00 19.53
C VAL A 772 42.18 12.93 19.72
N LYS A 773 42.73 13.01 20.93
CA LYS A 773 43.91 13.81 21.24
C LYS A 773 45.14 13.37 20.45
N ALA A 774 45.43 12.07 20.37
CA ALA A 774 46.55 11.55 19.58
C ALA A 774 46.38 11.87 18.08
N CYS A 775 45.15 11.78 17.56
CA CYS A 775 44.84 12.13 16.18
C CYS A 775 45.05 13.64 15.93
N TYR A 776 44.56 14.49 16.84
CA TYR A 776 44.78 15.94 16.83
C TYR A 776 46.27 16.32 16.82
N GLU A 777 47.07 15.76 17.74
CA GLU A 777 48.51 16.03 17.82
C GLU A 777 49.25 15.63 16.53
N SER A 778 48.84 14.51 15.93
CA SER A 778 49.35 14.08 14.62
C SER A 778 48.97 15.04 13.50
N ALA A 779 47.73 15.51 13.46
CA ALA A 779 47.24 16.48 12.48
C ALA A 779 47.98 17.82 12.60
N MET A 780 48.15 18.34 13.82
CA MET A 780 48.91 19.58 14.07
C MET A 780 50.38 19.44 13.64
N LYS A 781 51.01 18.30 13.93
CA LYS A 781 52.39 18.01 13.49
C LYS A 781 52.53 17.95 11.97
N ALA A 782 51.50 17.47 11.28
CA ALA A 782 51.43 17.46 9.82
C ALA A 782 51.08 18.83 9.21
N GLY A 783 50.80 19.85 10.04
CA GLY A 783 50.42 21.19 9.60
C GLY A 783 48.97 21.30 9.13
N LEU A 784 48.14 20.28 9.38
CA LEU A 784 46.71 20.33 9.09
C LEU A 784 46.02 21.33 10.04
N TRP A 785 44.97 21.99 9.54
CA TRP A 785 44.16 22.95 10.29
C TRP A 785 44.91 24.16 10.89
N LYS A 786 46.15 24.40 10.47
CA LYS A 786 47.00 25.44 11.06
C LYS A 786 46.33 26.82 11.01
N GLY A 787 46.18 27.44 12.19
CA GLY A 787 45.58 28.77 12.33
C GLY A 787 44.06 28.79 12.13
N LYS A 788 43.41 27.64 12.20
CA LYS A 788 41.95 27.47 12.07
C LYS A 788 41.34 27.07 13.40
N TYR A 789 40.01 27.21 13.54
CA TYR A 789 39.30 26.94 14.78
C TYR A 789 39.52 25.50 15.27
N ALA A 790 39.55 24.53 14.36
CA ALA A 790 39.92 23.13 14.64
C ALA A 790 41.31 22.95 15.28
N SER A 791 42.22 23.93 15.18
CA SER A 791 43.56 23.89 15.82
C SER A 791 43.58 24.44 17.24
N THR A 792 42.44 24.86 17.79
CA THR A 792 42.36 25.43 19.14
C THR A 792 42.65 24.38 20.22
N ASN A 793 42.00 23.22 20.12
CA ASN A 793 42.22 22.06 20.99
C ASN A 793 41.61 20.79 20.34
N HIS A 794 41.83 19.62 20.95
CA HIS A 794 41.37 18.35 20.40
C HIS A 794 39.84 18.13 20.49
N HIS A 795 39.12 18.89 21.33
CA HIS A 795 37.66 18.86 21.37
C HIS A 795 37.07 19.60 20.16
N GLU A 796 37.56 20.81 19.88
CA GLU A 796 37.16 21.60 18.70
C GLU A 796 37.54 20.89 17.41
N TYR A 797 38.72 20.28 17.37
CA TYR A 797 39.15 19.42 16.28
C TYR A 797 38.12 18.32 15.94
N PHE A 798 37.59 17.65 16.96
CA PHE A 798 36.57 16.64 16.74
C PHE A 798 35.25 17.25 16.24
N ALA A 799 34.77 18.32 16.88
CA ALA A 799 33.50 18.97 16.53
C ALA A 799 33.48 19.53 15.09
N GLU A 800 34.57 20.18 14.66
CA GLU A 800 34.78 20.65 13.28
C GLU A 800 34.82 19.49 12.26
N GLY A 801 35.44 18.38 12.65
CA GLY A 801 35.40 17.13 11.89
C GLY A 801 33.99 16.60 11.72
N VAL A 802 33.17 16.63 12.78
CA VAL A 802 31.76 16.20 12.70
C VAL A 802 30.94 17.11 11.79
N GLN A 803 31.10 18.43 11.85
CA GLN A 803 30.41 19.33 10.92
C GLN A 803 30.77 19.03 9.47
N SER A 804 32.06 18.84 9.18
CA SER A 804 32.53 18.47 7.84
C SER A 804 32.00 17.10 7.42
N TRP A 805 31.99 16.13 8.34
CA TRP A 805 31.42 14.80 8.11
C TRP A 805 29.94 14.86 7.72
N PHE A 806 29.18 15.88 8.09
CA PHE A 806 27.78 16.05 7.71
C PHE A 806 27.54 17.12 6.64
N ASP A 807 28.57 17.55 5.91
CA ASP A 807 28.52 18.60 4.88
C ASP A 807 27.90 19.92 5.41
N ASN A 808 28.30 20.30 6.62
CA ASN A 808 27.73 21.43 7.37
C ASN A 808 28.77 22.47 7.81
N ASN A 809 30.05 22.28 7.51
CA ASN A 809 31.06 23.25 7.93
C ASN A 809 31.05 24.50 7.01
N ARG A 810 31.58 25.62 7.50
CA ARG A 810 31.76 26.83 6.69
C ARG A 810 32.99 26.68 5.81
N GLU A 811 32.88 27.17 4.58
CA GLU A 811 34.00 27.14 3.64
C GLU A 811 34.82 28.43 3.73
N ASN A 812 36.11 28.27 4.03
CA ASN A 812 37.19 29.21 3.73
C ASN A 812 36.98 30.67 4.18
N ASP A 813 37.03 30.89 5.50
CA ASP A 813 37.07 32.23 6.11
C ASP A 813 38.28 32.39 7.05
N HIS A 814 38.23 33.35 7.98
CA HIS A 814 39.30 33.53 8.98
C HIS A 814 39.50 32.24 9.80
N ASP A 815 38.41 31.64 10.26
CA ASP A 815 38.38 30.55 11.24
C ASP A 815 38.35 29.15 10.60
N HIS A 816 37.87 29.03 9.36
CA HIS A 816 37.69 27.76 8.64
C HIS A 816 38.59 27.66 7.40
N ASN A 817 38.91 26.44 6.93
CA ASN A 817 39.65 26.21 5.69
C ASN A 817 38.72 25.66 4.58
N HIS A 818 39.27 25.04 3.55
CA HIS A 818 38.52 24.45 2.43
C HIS A 818 37.79 23.14 2.76
N VAL A 819 37.93 22.61 3.97
CA VAL A 819 37.36 21.31 4.35
C VAL A 819 35.99 21.53 4.95
N ASN A 820 34.94 21.47 4.13
CA ASN A 820 33.57 21.65 4.58
C ASN A 820 32.62 20.48 4.28
N THR A 821 33.07 19.54 3.46
CA THR A 821 32.34 18.31 3.15
C THR A 821 33.03 17.06 3.68
N ARG A 822 32.27 15.96 3.74
CA ARG A 822 32.84 14.66 4.14
C ARG A 822 33.91 14.19 3.17
N ALA A 823 33.70 14.43 1.88
CA ALA A 823 34.64 14.01 0.84
C ALA A 823 36.00 14.68 1.04
N GLU A 824 36.00 15.99 1.27
CA GLU A 824 37.22 16.74 1.57
C GLU A 824 37.82 16.32 2.90
N LEU A 825 37.02 16.05 3.94
CA LEU A 825 37.55 15.58 5.22
C LEU A 825 38.28 14.24 5.08
N ILE A 826 37.72 13.30 4.30
CA ILE A 826 38.34 12.00 4.03
C ILE A 826 39.69 12.16 3.32
N GLU A 827 39.79 13.12 2.40
CA GLU A 827 41.01 13.39 1.65
C GLU A 827 42.06 14.16 2.47
N TYR A 828 41.63 15.21 3.18
CA TYR A 828 42.49 16.13 3.91
C TYR A 828 42.97 15.57 5.25
N ASP A 829 42.07 14.96 6.03
CA ASP A 829 42.35 14.43 7.36
C ASP A 829 41.69 13.04 7.54
N PRO A 830 42.25 11.99 6.90
CA PRO A 830 41.69 10.64 6.97
C PRO A 830 41.65 10.07 8.40
N GLY A 831 42.48 10.58 9.32
CA GLY A 831 42.48 10.19 10.73
C GLY A 831 41.22 10.67 11.44
N LEU A 832 40.91 11.97 11.32
CA LEU A 832 39.67 12.55 11.85
C LEU A 832 38.42 11.94 11.18
N ALA A 833 38.49 11.71 9.87
CA ALA A 833 37.44 11.03 9.12
C ALA A 833 37.16 9.62 9.66
N ALA A 834 38.20 8.87 10.05
CA ALA A 834 38.06 7.54 10.62
C ALA A 834 37.37 7.56 11.99
N LEU A 835 37.70 8.54 12.84
CA LEU A 835 37.01 8.74 14.13
C LEU A 835 35.53 9.10 13.93
N CYS A 836 35.22 9.97 12.95
CA CYS A 836 33.84 10.29 12.59
C CYS A 836 33.10 9.05 12.06
N ARG A 837 33.74 8.24 11.20
CA ARG A 837 33.17 6.99 10.71
C ARG A 837 32.91 5.98 11.84
N GLU A 838 33.78 5.89 12.84
CA GLU A 838 33.58 5.03 14.01
C GLU A 838 32.30 5.42 14.78
N VAL A 839 32.08 6.72 14.97
CA VAL A 839 30.93 7.21 15.75
C VAL A 839 29.65 7.18 14.93
N PHE A 840 29.68 7.61 13.66
CA PHE A 840 28.48 7.87 12.86
C PHE A 840 28.22 6.84 11.76
N GLY A 841 29.18 5.96 11.49
CA GLY A 841 29.13 4.98 10.40
C GLY A 841 29.25 5.62 9.01
N ASP A 842 29.24 4.76 7.97
CA ASP A 842 29.08 5.23 6.60
C ASP A 842 27.63 5.68 6.38
N THR A 843 27.46 6.94 6.00
CA THR A 843 26.13 7.55 5.79
C THR A 843 26.07 8.26 4.45
N VAL A 844 24.90 8.39 3.84
CA VAL A 844 24.69 9.26 2.67
C VAL A 844 24.06 10.60 3.06
N LEU A 845 23.82 10.78 4.37
CA LEU A 845 23.19 11.97 4.91
C LEU A 845 24.13 13.17 4.79
N LYS A 846 23.59 14.23 4.20
CA LYS A 846 24.16 15.58 4.12
C LYS A 846 23.19 16.53 4.81
N TYR A 847 23.68 17.39 5.67
CA TYR A 847 22.83 18.40 6.28
C TYR A 847 22.33 19.37 5.21
N THR A 848 21.08 19.78 5.36
CA THR A 848 20.47 20.84 4.56
C THR A 848 19.62 21.69 5.49
N LYS A 849 19.60 23.00 5.29
CA LYS A 849 18.80 23.92 6.11
C LYS A 849 17.31 23.54 6.07
N PRO A 850 16.57 23.61 7.17
CA PRO A 850 15.17 23.19 7.19
C PRO A 850 14.25 23.98 6.25
N ALA A 851 14.62 25.20 5.85
CA ALA A 851 13.91 25.94 4.81
C ALA A 851 13.85 25.22 3.46
N THR A 852 14.77 24.28 3.18
CA THR A 852 14.73 23.41 1.99
C THR A 852 14.04 22.07 2.24
N ARG A 853 13.58 21.83 3.48
CA ARG A 853 12.95 20.58 3.96
C ARG A 853 11.63 20.84 4.69
N LEU A 854 10.67 21.51 4.06
CA LEU A 854 9.36 21.87 4.64
C LEU A 854 8.33 20.72 4.64
N THR A 855 8.78 19.52 4.98
CA THR A 855 7.95 18.30 5.05
C THR A 855 8.24 17.53 6.35
N GLY A 856 7.38 16.58 6.72
CA GLY A 856 7.56 15.79 7.93
C GLY A 856 7.47 16.65 9.19
N HIS A 857 8.52 16.68 10.01
CA HIS A 857 8.50 17.46 11.26
C HIS A 857 8.51 18.98 11.06
N MET A 858 8.84 19.43 9.85
CA MET A 858 8.78 20.84 9.42
C MET A 858 7.49 21.17 8.65
N GLU A 859 6.57 20.22 8.51
CA GLU A 859 5.28 20.47 7.85
C GLU A 859 4.50 21.58 8.57
N GLY A 860 4.09 22.60 7.81
CA GLY A 860 3.39 23.78 8.34
C GLY A 860 4.30 24.91 8.85
N TYR A 861 5.63 24.73 8.84
CA TYR A 861 6.57 25.83 9.07
C TYR A 861 6.68 26.70 7.82
N ASN A 862 6.54 28.02 7.97
CA ASN A 862 6.75 28.98 6.90
C ASN A 862 7.96 29.88 7.23
N PRO A 863 9.10 29.70 6.53
CA PRO A 863 10.29 30.53 6.77
C PRO A 863 10.06 32.03 6.56
N LYS A 864 9.02 32.43 5.82
CA LYS A 864 8.71 33.86 5.61
C LYS A 864 8.15 34.55 6.85
N ASP A 865 7.61 33.77 7.79
CA ASP A 865 7.07 34.27 9.05
C ASP A 865 8.14 34.32 10.15
N ALA A 866 9.38 33.92 9.81
CA ALA A 866 10.50 33.93 10.74
C ALA A 866 10.84 35.38 11.17
N PRO A 867 11.05 35.63 12.48
CA PRO A 867 11.57 36.90 12.93
C PRO A 867 13.01 37.09 12.44
N THR A 868 13.47 38.34 12.36
CA THR A 868 14.88 38.65 12.08
C THR A 868 15.64 38.73 13.39
N PHE A 869 16.73 37.97 13.50
CA PHE A 869 17.64 38.09 14.63
C PHE A 869 18.44 39.40 14.54
N VAL A 870 18.50 40.15 15.63
CA VAL A 870 19.28 41.39 15.73
C VAL A 870 19.90 41.48 17.11
N TRP A 871 21.20 41.77 17.17
CA TRP A 871 21.87 42.04 18.44
C TRP A 871 21.27 43.29 19.13
N PRO A 872 20.87 43.18 20.41
CA PRO A 872 20.34 44.30 21.17
C PRO A 872 21.44 45.34 21.38
N GLU A 873 21.04 46.59 21.57
CA GLU A 873 21.97 47.73 21.65
C GLU A 873 23.09 47.51 22.67
N ARG A 874 22.77 46.93 23.85
CA ARG A 874 23.74 46.60 24.91
C ARG A 874 24.89 45.69 24.44
N LEU A 875 24.67 44.86 23.41
CA LEU A 875 25.63 43.86 22.92
C LEU A 875 26.35 44.28 21.62
N ARG A 876 25.93 45.36 20.94
CA ARG A 876 26.48 45.73 19.62
C ARG A 876 27.96 46.11 19.66
N ASN A 877 28.40 46.72 20.76
CA ASN A 877 29.75 47.29 20.90
C ASN A 877 30.65 46.48 21.84
N ILE A 878 30.19 45.34 22.34
CA ILE A 878 31.01 44.43 23.14
C ILE A 878 32.01 43.75 22.20
N LYS A 879 33.30 44.04 22.38
CA LYS A 879 34.36 43.35 21.65
C LYS A 879 34.31 41.87 22.01
N GLN A 880 34.22 40.99 21.00
CA GLN A 880 34.60 39.60 21.18
C GLN A 880 36.08 39.62 21.60
N ALA A 881 36.39 39.08 22.78
CA ALA A 881 37.78 38.96 23.22
C ALA A 881 38.55 38.13 22.16
N PRO A 882 39.84 38.45 21.92
CA PRO A 882 40.63 37.74 20.92
C PRO A 882 40.70 36.24 21.18
#